data_AF-A0A7X8L1K7-F1
#
_entry.id   AF-A0A7X8L1K7-F1
#
_cell.length_a   1.000
_cell.length_b   1.000
_cell.length_c   1.000
_cell.angle_alpha   90.00
_cell.angle_beta   90.00
_cell.angle_gamma   90.00
#
_symmetry.space_group_name_H-M   'P 1'
#
loop_
_entity.id
_entity.type
_entity.pdbx_description
1 polymer ?
#
loop_
_entity_poly.entity_id
_entity_poly.type
_entity_poly.pdbx_seq_one_letter_code
_entity_poly.pdbx_strand_id
1 'polypeptide(L)'
;MDKIAIETFAIWARRKIIADVMERASLLGITAAGILDPLPQSTSDLHLFDIGGTDYIVVEGEKIQQRQALVKAIKKGKDHETAFNTVVEEIAFTWFNRLIALRFMEVNDYLPGRVRVLSSIDPAKIEPDIVTDPFAADLPISQTEKKQIQNLKEQNELDKIFRLLLVKQCNVLHEAMPFLFEKTADYSELLLPFSYTDRDGVVQRLIRDIAEEDFDVTKGGQVEIIGWFYQFYNSEVKDQVFSDLKKNIKITKDKIPAATQLFTPAWIVRYMVENSLGRLWVEGHPESNLQTAWSYFVDIPNQTGDTADALNEILASHSCLQPEDIKVIDPSMGSGHILVYAFEIMMQIYLSCGYTKSHAAKSIIRHNLYGLDIDQRAAQLANFAVIMKARSYHRRILDAPLETNLFAITDSRSLTEDMINFIARGDVAVEASLRSIAKDLSEAQEFGSIIDVQPVDFCDLLIRLEEISAGPHHSYQQVIRNEILPLVRQAQIMAQTYDVVVTNPPYMGSRNMSPRLTSFVKENYPLTKSDLFSVFIEKGNKMTRLNGFNCMVTMQSWMFLKSFEGMRRDILVNYTITSLLHLDNMVLGIAFGTAVAVLRKSVLKGFKGLYHHVKWEDIVEGEPVAFPVVDNRQACISSERFTKIPGVPIAYWISARLFEVFDEGRSLGELLPVRTGLQTGDNNRFL
;
A
#
# COMPACT_ATOMS: atom_id res chain seq x y z
N MET A 1 -14.07 16.13 2.00
CA MET A 1 -13.47 15.42 0.86
C MET A 1 -14.52 15.06 -0.17
N ASP A 2 -14.54 15.81 -1.26
CA ASP A 2 -15.40 15.55 -2.41
C ASP A 2 -14.76 14.47 -3.31
N LYS A 3 -15.12 13.20 -3.08
CA LYS A 3 -14.59 12.07 -3.84
C LYS A 3 -14.95 12.12 -5.32
N ILE A 4 -16.08 12.74 -5.70
CA ILE A 4 -16.54 12.83 -7.09
C ILE A 4 -15.64 13.81 -7.86
N ALA A 5 -15.32 14.96 -7.25
CA ALA A 5 -14.40 15.93 -7.83
C ALA A 5 -13.00 15.32 -8.01
N ILE A 6 -12.49 14.61 -7.00
CA ILE A 6 -11.19 13.92 -7.05
C ILE A 6 -11.17 12.85 -8.15
N GLU A 7 -12.22 12.03 -8.25
CA GLU A 7 -12.33 11.00 -9.28
C GLU A 7 -12.31 11.60 -10.69
N THR A 8 -13.17 12.61 -10.90
CA THR A 8 -13.29 13.30 -12.19
C THR A 8 -11.96 13.93 -12.61
N PHE A 9 -11.28 14.59 -11.67
CA PHE A 9 -9.98 15.18 -11.91
C PHE A 9 -8.92 14.13 -12.22
N ALA A 10 -8.81 13.06 -11.42
CA ALA A 10 -7.76 12.07 -11.56
C ALA A 10 -7.80 11.36 -12.92
N ILE A 11 -8.99 10.96 -13.36
CA ILE A 11 -9.19 10.31 -14.67
C ILE A 11 -8.85 11.27 -15.81
N TRP A 12 -9.30 12.52 -15.73
CA TRP A 12 -8.98 13.54 -16.72
C TRP A 12 -7.47 13.85 -16.76
N ALA A 13 -6.86 14.05 -15.59
CA ALA A 13 -5.46 14.40 -15.44
C ALA A 13 -4.56 13.30 -15.99
N ARG A 14 -4.87 12.02 -15.75
CA ARG A 14 -4.16 10.89 -16.36
C ARG A 14 -4.07 11.03 -17.88
N ARG A 15 -5.22 11.15 -18.56
CA ARG A 15 -5.28 11.26 -20.02
C ARG A 15 -4.54 12.49 -20.53
N LYS A 16 -4.70 13.64 -19.84
CA LYS A 16 -4.04 14.90 -20.21
C LYS A 16 -2.52 14.82 -20.07
N ILE A 17 -2.00 14.31 -18.94
CA ILE A 17 -0.56 14.18 -18.72
C ILE A 17 0.06 13.23 -19.74
N ILE A 18 -0.58 12.08 -20.03
CA ILE A 18 -0.11 11.14 -21.06
C ILE A 18 0.00 11.85 -22.41
N ALA A 19 -1.04 12.58 -22.82
CA ALA A 19 -1.03 13.32 -24.08
C ALA A 19 0.09 14.37 -24.12
N ASP A 20 0.26 15.15 -23.05
CA ASP A 20 1.29 16.20 -22.99
C ASP A 20 2.73 15.62 -22.97
N VAL A 21 2.92 14.46 -22.33
CA VAL A 21 4.19 13.71 -22.34
C VAL A 21 4.48 13.19 -23.75
N MET A 22 3.47 12.63 -24.45
CA MET A 22 3.63 12.18 -25.83
C MET A 22 3.95 13.34 -26.78
N GLU A 23 3.28 14.49 -26.62
CA GLU A 23 3.55 15.69 -27.40
C GLU A 23 5.00 16.14 -27.20
N ARG A 24 5.47 16.20 -25.96
CA ARG A 24 6.88 16.53 -25.66
C ARG A 24 7.87 15.52 -26.21
N ALA A 25 7.57 14.23 -26.16
CA ALA A 25 8.40 13.20 -26.76
C ALA A 25 8.50 13.37 -28.28
N SER A 26 7.40 13.76 -28.94
CA SER A 26 7.39 14.05 -30.37
C SER A 26 8.29 15.23 -30.73
N LEU A 27 8.37 16.24 -29.86
CA LEU A 27 9.32 17.36 -29.93
C LEU A 27 10.78 16.96 -29.63
N LEU A 28 11.07 15.66 -29.51
CA LEU A 28 12.42 15.10 -29.42
C LEU A 28 12.67 14.07 -30.53
N GLY A 29 11.75 13.97 -31.49
CA GLY A 29 11.77 12.95 -32.54
C GLY A 29 11.53 11.53 -32.01
N ILE A 30 10.77 11.38 -30.92
CA ILE A 30 10.45 10.08 -30.31
C ILE A 30 8.92 9.92 -30.30
N THR A 31 8.41 8.90 -30.98
CA THR A 31 6.98 8.62 -31.09
C THR A 31 6.70 7.13 -30.95
N ALA A 32 5.42 6.77 -30.83
CA ALA A 32 4.97 5.38 -30.90
C ALA A 32 5.35 4.69 -32.22
N ALA A 33 5.54 5.44 -33.31
CA ALA A 33 5.93 4.91 -34.61
C ALA A 33 7.45 4.66 -34.75
N GLY A 34 8.28 5.35 -33.95
CA GLY A 34 9.73 5.19 -34.03
C GLY A 34 10.53 6.30 -33.35
N ILE A 35 11.85 6.18 -33.43
CA ILE A 35 12.84 7.10 -32.86
C ILE A 35 13.70 7.63 -34.00
N LEU A 36 13.77 8.96 -34.14
CA LEU A 36 14.64 9.60 -35.11
C LEU A 36 16.10 9.59 -34.65
N ASP A 37 16.99 9.30 -35.59
CA ASP A 37 18.43 9.47 -35.41
C ASP A 37 18.82 10.95 -35.59
N PRO A 38 19.89 11.41 -34.92
CA PRO A 38 20.41 12.76 -35.13
C PRO A 38 20.83 12.98 -36.59
N LEU A 39 20.57 14.17 -37.12
CA LEU A 39 20.97 14.55 -38.47
C LEU A 39 22.50 14.57 -38.62
N PRO A 40 23.06 14.41 -39.84
CA PRO A 40 24.51 14.40 -40.07
C PRO A 40 25.25 15.68 -39.61
N GLN A 41 24.55 16.81 -39.48
CA GLN A 41 25.11 18.07 -38.98
C GLN A 41 25.21 18.13 -37.45
N SER A 42 24.72 17.12 -36.74
CA SER A 42 24.81 17.04 -35.28
C SER A 42 26.25 16.87 -34.82
N THR A 43 26.61 17.54 -33.72
CA THR A 43 27.91 17.43 -33.03
C THR A 43 27.74 16.73 -31.68
N SER A 44 28.83 16.51 -30.95
CA SER A 44 28.80 15.88 -29.62
C SER A 44 28.01 16.68 -28.57
N ASP A 45 27.87 17.99 -28.78
CA ASP A 45 27.24 18.96 -27.88
C ASP A 45 25.92 19.52 -28.42
N LEU A 46 25.56 19.20 -29.67
CA LEU A 46 24.36 19.69 -30.37
C LEU A 46 23.76 18.59 -31.25
N HIS A 47 22.58 18.08 -30.90
CA HIS A 47 21.84 17.15 -31.74
C HIS A 47 20.67 17.85 -32.46
N LEU A 48 20.60 17.68 -33.78
CA LEU A 48 19.55 18.22 -34.63
C LEU A 48 18.63 17.10 -35.12
N PHE A 49 17.32 17.32 -35.08
CA PHE A 49 16.32 16.38 -35.56
C PHE A 49 15.33 17.05 -36.51
N ASP A 50 14.99 16.37 -37.61
CA ASP A 50 13.95 16.79 -38.54
C ASP A 50 12.65 16.04 -38.23
N ILE A 51 11.69 16.75 -37.65
CA ILE A 51 10.35 16.22 -37.36
C ILE A 51 9.31 16.59 -38.43
N GLY A 52 9.73 17.10 -39.58
CA GLY A 52 8.83 17.54 -40.65
C GLY A 52 8.20 18.91 -40.42
N GLY A 53 8.79 19.74 -39.54
CA GLY A 53 8.38 21.13 -39.29
C GLY A 53 9.18 22.17 -40.09
N THR A 54 8.93 23.46 -39.85
CA THR A 54 9.68 24.56 -40.49
C THR A 54 11.12 24.71 -39.98
N ASP A 55 11.39 24.29 -38.75
CA ASP A 55 12.69 24.40 -38.09
C ASP A 55 13.15 23.03 -37.55
N TYR A 56 14.47 22.83 -37.47
CA TYR A 56 15.05 21.66 -36.80
C TYR A 56 14.89 21.75 -35.29
N ILE A 57 14.63 20.61 -34.66
CA ILE A 57 14.67 20.50 -33.20
C ILE A 57 16.12 20.44 -32.76
N VAL A 58 16.47 21.32 -31.83
CA VAL A 58 17.80 21.40 -31.22
C VAL A 58 17.75 20.79 -29.82
N VAL A 59 18.60 19.78 -29.58
CA VAL A 59 18.83 19.21 -28.25
C VAL A 59 20.31 19.39 -27.91
N GLU A 60 20.60 20.14 -26.86
CA GLU A 60 21.96 20.55 -26.48
C GLU A 60 22.26 20.28 -25.01
N GLY A 61 23.55 20.18 -24.67
CA GLY A 61 24.02 20.02 -23.30
C GLY A 61 23.50 18.75 -22.61
N GLU A 62 23.07 18.86 -21.36
CA GLU A 62 22.58 17.74 -20.54
C GLU A 62 21.36 17.03 -21.14
N LYS A 63 20.55 17.75 -21.94
CA LYS A 63 19.37 17.18 -22.61
C LYS A 63 19.72 16.07 -23.59
N ILE A 64 20.94 16.07 -24.14
CA ILE A 64 21.43 14.98 -25.01
C ILE A 64 21.49 13.67 -24.22
N GLN A 65 22.05 13.70 -23.01
CA GLN A 65 22.18 12.53 -22.14
C GLN A 65 20.80 12.05 -21.68
N GLN A 66 19.91 12.96 -21.28
CA GLN A 66 18.53 12.65 -20.93
C GLN A 66 17.79 11.98 -22.10
N ARG A 67 17.89 12.51 -23.33
CA ARG A 67 17.27 11.89 -24.51
C ARG A 67 17.84 10.49 -24.77
N GLN A 68 19.15 10.29 -24.65
CA GLN A 68 19.76 8.96 -24.82
C GLN A 68 19.26 7.96 -23.78
N ALA A 69 19.09 8.39 -22.53
CA ALA A 69 18.51 7.57 -21.46
C ALA A 69 17.06 7.17 -21.79
N LEU A 70 16.23 8.11 -22.28
CA LEU A 70 14.87 7.84 -22.75
C LEU A 70 14.83 6.78 -23.86
N VAL A 71 15.67 6.96 -24.89
CA VAL A 71 15.77 6.03 -26.01
C VAL A 71 16.21 4.65 -25.52
N LYS A 72 17.14 4.58 -24.57
CA LYS A 72 17.59 3.32 -23.97
C LYS A 72 16.47 2.64 -23.17
N ALA A 73 15.66 3.40 -22.44
CA ALA A 73 14.51 2.86 -21.71
C ALA A 73 13.48 2.23 -22.66
N ILE A 74 13.13 2.92 -23.75
CA ILE A 74 12.18 2.42 -24.76
C ILE A 74 12.74 1.18 -25.48
N LYS A 75 14.02 1.19 -25.87
CA LYS A 75 14.66 0.04 -26.58
C LYS A 75 14.83 -1.22 -25.73
N LYS A 76 14.62 -1.18 -24.40
CA LYS A 76 14.64 -2.38 -23.55
C LYS A 76 13.40 -3.27 -23.75
N GLY A 77 12.29 -2.72 -24.24
CA GLY A 77 11.07 -3.48 -24.48
C GLY A 77 11.16 -4.38 -25.72
N LYS A 78 10.31 -5.41 -25.77
CA LYS A 78 10.25 -6.33 -26.93
C LYS A 78 9.63 -5.70 -28.17
N ASP A 79 8.63 -4.86 -27.96
CA ASP A 79 7.86 -4.16 -28.99
C ASP A 79 7.97 -2.65 -28.76
N HIS A 80 8.28 -1.88 -29.81
CA HIS A 80 8.58 -0.45 -29.68
C HIS A 80 7.37 0.35 -29.23
N GLU A 81 6.20 0.12 -29.82
CA GLU A 81 4.97 0.86 -29.49
C GLU A 81 4.55 0.60 -28.04
N THR A 82 4.52 -0.67 -27.63
CA THR A 82 4.19 -1.07 -26.26
C THR A 82 5.19 -0.49 -25.26
N ALA A 83 6.49 -0.54 -25.57
CA ALA A 83 7.53 -0.01 -24.71
C ALA A 83 7.46 1.52 -24.58
N PHE A 84 7.22 2.22 -25.68
CA PHE A 84 7.00 3.66 -25.69
C PHE A 84 5.81 4.04 -24.80
N ASN A 85 4.66 3.38 -24.99
CA ASN A 85 3.46 3.66 -24.21
C ASN A 85 3.65 3.35 -22.71
N THR A 86 4.40 2.29 -22.37
CA THR A 86 4.73 1.97 -20.97
C THR A 86 5.61 3.04 -20.33
N VAL A 87 6.65 3.51 -21.02
CA VAL A 87 7.54 4.56 -20.51
C VAL A 87 6.79 5.89 -20.36
N VAL A 88 5.92 6.24 -21.31
CA VAL A 88 5.06 7.43 -21.23
C VAL A 88 4.14 7.36 -20.02
N GLU A 89 3.45 6.23 -19.80
CA GLU A 89 2.57 6.02 -18.64
C GLU A 89 3.36 6.15 -17.32
N GLU A 90 4.55 5.56 -17.25
CA GLU A 90 5.41 5.61 -16.06
C GLU A 90 5.82 7.05 -15.72
N ILE A 91 6.21 7.84 -16.73
CA ILE A 91 6.55 9.26 -16.56
C ILE A 91 5.32 10.07 -16.15
N ALA A 92 4.18 9.83 -16.81
CA ALA A 92 2.94 10.53 -16.52
C ALA A 92 2.47 10.27 -15.08
N PHE A 93 2.52 9.02 -14.65
CA PHE A 93 2.18 8.62 -13.30
C PHE A 93 3.13 9.23 -12.26
N THR A 94 4.43 9.20 -12.54
CA THR A 94 5.46 9.77 -11.66
C THR A 94 5.22 11.27 -11.43
N TRP A 95 4.97 12.03 -12.50
CA TRP A 95 4.68 13.46 -12.38
C TRP A 95 3.34 13.75 -11.72
N PHE A 96 2.31 12.94 -11.98
CA PHE A 96 1.02 13.04 -11.31
C PHE A 96 1.19 12.90 -9.79
N ASN A 97 1.85 11.84 -9.32
CA ASN A 97 2.05 11.63 -7.88
C ASN A 97 2.87 12.74 -7.22
N ARG A 98 3.96 13.19 -7.87
CA ARG A 98 4.77 14.31 -7.36
C ARG A 98 3.94 15.59 -7.25
N LEU A 99 3.08 15.87 -8.23
CA LEU A 99 2.19 17.03 -8.22
C LEU A 99 1.20 16.97 -7.05
N ILE A 100 0.53 15.84 -6.87
CA ILE A 100 -0.43 15.67 -5.77
C ILE A 100 0.27 15.75 -4.40
N ALA A 101 1.46 15.14 -4.26
CA ALA A 101 2.26 15.23 -3.04
C ALA A 101 2.68 16.67 -2.73
N LEU A 102 3.16 17.42 -3.74
CA LEU A 102 3.50 18.84 -3.57
C LEU A 102 2.28 19.67 -3.18
N ARG A 103 1.11 19.43 -3.80
CA ARG A 103 -0.14 20.12 -3.44
C ARG A 103 -0.52 19.86 -1.97
N PHE A 104 -0.42 18.62 -1.52
CA PHE A 104 -0.64 18.29 -0.11
C PHE A 104 0.36 19.01 0.80
N MET A 105 1.65 19.02 0.44
CA MET A 105 2.70 19.62 1.27
C MET A 105 2.59 21.15 1.35
N GLU A 106 2.28 21.84 0.25
CA GLU A 106 2.21 23.30 0.22
C GLU A 106 0.98 23.84 0.97
N VAL A 107 -0.15 23.13 0.90
CA VAL A 107 -1.38 23.51 1.62
C VAL A 107 -1.16 23.41 3.13
N ASN A 108 -0.40 22.42 3.58
CA ASN A 108 -0.16 22.14 5.00
C ASN A 108 1.11 22.79 5.59
N ASP A 109 1.82 23.68 4.86
CA ASP A 109 3.10 24.28 5.30
C ASP A 109 4.18 23.21 5.65
N TYR A 110 4.20 22.13 4.88
CA TYR A 110 5.12 21.00 5.07
C TYR A 110 6.36 21.06 4.17
N LEU A 111 6.37 21.91 3.15
CA LEU A 111 7.54 22.15 2.32
C LEU A 111 8.70 22.74 3.16
N PRO A 112 9.97 22.32 2.95
CA PRO A 112 11.12 22.83 3.70
C PRO A 112 11.24 24.36 3.65
N GLY A 113 11.13 24.95 2.46
CA GLY A 113 11.21 26.39 2.24
C GLY A 113 9.92 27.17 2.55
N ARG A 114 8.79 26.48 2.84
CA ARG A 114 7.48 27.09 3.14
C ARG A 114 6.91 28.03 2.06
N VAL A 115 7.50 27.98 0.87
CA VAL A 115 7.05 28.71 -0.31
C VAL A 115 6.15 27.78 -1.11
N ARG A 116 4.95 28.24 -1.47
CA ARG A 116 4.02 27.46 -2.30
C ARG A 116 4.58 27.31 -3.71
N VAL A 117 4.54 26.08 -4.23
CA VAL A 117 5.21 25.68 -5.47
C VAL A 117 4.26 25.77 -6.63
N LEU A 118 3.02 25.32 -6.44
CA LEU A 118 1.99 25.22 -7.47
C LEU A 118 1.02 26.41 -7.42
N SER A 119 0.82 27.01 -6.25
CA SER A 119 -0.11 28.12 -6.04
C SER A 119 0.53 29.27 -5.27
N SER A 120 -0.27 30.29 -4.94
CA SER A 120 0.11 31.38 -4.04
C SER A 120 -0.64 31.29 -2.71
N ILE A 121 -0.08 31.92 -1.66
CA ILE A 121 -0.80 32.22 -0.41
C ILE A 121 -1.86 33.29 -0.65
N ASP A 122 -1.65 34.19 -1.62
CA ASP A 122 -2.64 35.17 -2.07
C ASP A 122 -3.60 34.51 -3.07
N PRO A 123 -4.88 34.27 -2.72
CA PRO A 123 -5.83 33.61 -3.62
C PRO A 123 -6.14 34.41 -4.89
N ALA A 124 -5.86 35.73 -4.91
CA ALA A 124 -6.02 36.56 -6.09
C ALA A 124 -4.89 36.35 -7.11
N LYS A 125 -3.80 35.69 -6.71
CA LYS A 125 -2.59 35.53 -7.50
C LYS A 125 -2.52 34.14 -8.14
N ILE A 126 -2.50 34.14 -9.47
CA ILE A 126 -2.33 32.90 -10.27
C ILE A 126 -0.86 32.46 -10.31
N GLU A 127 0.08 33.41 -10.30
CA GLU A 127 1.51 33.11 -10.29
C GLU A 127 1.91 32.46 -8.96
N PRO A 128 2.53 31.26 -8.98
CA PRO A 128 2.97 30.59 -7.77
C PRO A 128 4.03 31.39 -7.00
N ASP A 129 4.02 31.27 -5.67
CA ASP A 129 4.95 32.03 -4.82
C ASP A 129 6.42 31.73 -5.14
N ILE A 130 6.72 30.48 -5.53
CA ILE A 130 8.07 30.06 -5.95
C ILE A 130 8.54 30.81 -7.21
N VAL A 131 7.65 31.21 -8.12
CA VAL A 131 8.00 31.97 -9.33
C VAL A 131 8.13 33.46 -9.01
N THR A 132 7.26 33.95 -8.13
CA THR A 132 7.29 35.34 -7.63
C THR A 132 8.63 35.65 -6.99
N ASP A 133 9.03 34.85 -5.99
CA ASP A 133 10.28 34.99 -5.27
C ASP A 133 11.09 33.67 -5.32
N PRO A 134 11.79 33.41 -6.43
CA PRO A 134 12.60 32.20 -6.63
C PRO A 134 13.71 32.00 -5.60
N PHE A 135 14.06 33.04 -4.84
CA PHE A 135 15.17 33.01 -3.90
C PHE A 135 14.71 32.93 -2.43
N ALA A 136 13.40 33.02 -2.16
CA ALA A 136 12.84 32.85 -0.81
C ALA A 136 12.80 31.39 -0.34
N ALA A 137 12.73 30.42 -1.26
CA ALA A 137 12.49 29.02 -0.94
C ALA A 137 13.72 28.25 -0.39
N ASP A 138 14.83 28.95 -0.08
CA ASP A 138 16.12 28.39 0.33
C ASP A 138 16.59 27.20 -0.55
N LEU A 139 16.27 27.27 -1.84
CA LEU A 139 16.64 26.24 -2.81
C LEU A 139 18.12 26.35 -3.18
N PRO A 140 18.82 25.22 -3.41
CA PRO A 140 20.19 25.23 -3.87
C PRO A 140 20.25 25.68 -5.35
N ILE A 141 20.41 26.99 -5.55
CA ILE A 141 20.49 27.64 -6.87
C ILE A 141 21.90 28.17 -7.10
N SER A 142 22.57 27.64 -8.13
CA SER A 142 23.90 28.05 -8.57
C SER A 142 23.90 29.45 -9.20
N GLN A 143 25.08 30.08 -9.31
CA GLN A 143 25.19 31.41 -9.93
C GLN A 143 24.77 31.42 -11.40
N THR A 144 25.00 30.32 -12.13
CA THR A 144 24.55 30.18 -13.53
C THR A 144 23.03 30.13 -13.61
N GLU A 145 22.39 29.37 -12.72
CA GLU A 145 20.92 29.29 -12.65
C GLU A 145 20.29 30.61 -12.21
N LYS A 146 20.93 31.36 -11.31
CA LYS A 146 20.47 32.72 -10.95
C LYS A 146 20.42 33.63 -12.18
N LYS A 147 21.47 33.64 -13.00
CA LYS A 147 21.50 34.40 -14.25
C LYS A 147 20.45 33.91 -15.24
N GLN A 148 20.28 32.60 -15.35
CA GLN A 148 19.24 32.00 -16.20
C GLN A 148 17.84 32.45 -15.75
N ILE A 149 17.52 32.40 -14.46
CA ILE A 149 16.23 32.86 -13.91
C ILE A 149 16.03 34.35 -14.20
N GLN A 150 17.05 35.19 -14.02
CA GLN A 150 16.98 36.62 -14.33
C GLN A 150 16.69 36.87 -15.82
N ASN A 151 17.43 36.22 -16.72
CA ASN A 151 17.23 36.33 -18.17
C ASN A 151 15.82 35.86 -18.58
N LEU A 152 15.35 34.74 -18.02
CA LEU A 152 14.00 34.23 -18.28
C LEU A 152 12.91 35.20 -17.76
N LYS A 153 13.14 35.89 -16.63
CA LYS A 153 12.24 36.93 -16.13
C LYS A 153 12.20 38.12 -17.09
N GLU A 154 13.34 38.57 -17.60
CA GLU A 154 13.42 39.66 -18.59
C GLU A 154 12.72 39.31 -19.91
N GLN A 155 12.79 38.04 -20.32
CA GLN A 155 12.12 37.53 -21.52
C GLN A 155 10.64 37.16 -21.29
N ASN A 156 10.12 37.34 -20.07
CA ASN A 156 8.78 36.94 -19.66
C ASN A 156 8.46 35.44 -19.89
N GLU A 157 9.47 34.57 -19.84
CA GLU A 157 9.36 33.12 -20.00
C GLU A 157 9.12 32.43 -18.65
N LEU A 158 8.11 32.89 -17.91
CA LEU A 158 7.88 32.51 -16.52
C LEU A 158 7.59 31.01 -16.33
N ASP A 159 6.99 30.37 -17.32
CA ASP A 159 6.68 28.94 -17.29
C ASP A 159 7.95 28.07 -17.33
N LYS A 160 9.04 28.57 -17.93
CA LYS A 160 10.36 27.92 -17.87
C LYS A 160 10.99 28.05 -16.47
N ILE A 161 10.78 29.20 -15.81
CA ILE A 161 11.20 29.41 -14.42
C ILE A 161 10.46 28.45 -13.49
N PHE A 162 9.13 28.33 -13.63
CA PHE A 162 8.32 27.41 -12.86
C PHE A 162 8.84 25.96 -12.96
N ARG A 163 9.07 25.46 -14.18
CA ARG A 163 9.58 24.08 -14.37
C ARG A 163 10.96 23.89 -13.76
N LEU A 164 11.87 24.84 -13.92
CA LEU A 164 13.20 24.80 -13.31
C LEU A 164 13.12 24.70 -11.78
N LEU A 165 12.30 25.55 -11.16
CA LEU A 165 12.14 25.60 -9.71
C LEU A 165 11.38 24.40 -9.15
N LEU A 166 10.39 23.88 -9.88
CA LEU A 166 9.68 22.65 -9.56
C LEU A 166 10.66 21.47 -9.49
N VAL A 167 11.53 21.32 -10.50
CA VAL A 167 12.56 20.27 -10.53
C VAL A 167 13.53 20.43 -9.36
N LYS A 168 13.96 21.66 -9.05
CA LYS A 168 14.80 21.93 -7.87
C LYS A 168 14.12 21.58 -6.56
N GLN A 169 12.84 21.89 -6.41
CA GLN A 169 12.08 21.52 -5.23
C GLN A 169 11.98 20.00 -5.07
N CYS A 170 11.74 19.26 -6.15
CA CYS A 170 11.77 17.80 -6.15
C CYS A 170 13.14 17.26 -5.73
N ASN A 171 14.25 17.85 -6.19
CA ASN A 171 15.60 17.46 -5.76
C ASN A 171 15.85 17.68 -4.27
N VAL A 172 15.34 18.76 -3.68
CA VAL A 172 15.46 18.99 -2.24
C VAL A 172 14.66 17.93 -1.47
N LEU A 173 13.48 17.57 -1.97
CA LEU A 173 12.63 16.54 -1.34
C LEU A 173 13.18 15.12 -1.52
N HIS A 174 13.99 14.85 -2.55
CA HIS A 174 14.65 13.56 -2.77
C HIS A 174 15.49 13.11 -1.56
N GLU A 175 16.18 14.04 -0.88
CA GLU A 175 17.02 13.68 0.27
C GLU A 175 16.21 13.07 1.43
N ALA A 176 14.98 13.54 1.65
CA ALA A 176 14.10 13.03 2.70
C ALA A 176 13.19 11.88 2.19
N MET A 177 12.80 11.91 0.92
CA MET A 177 11.81 11.01 0.31
C MET A 177 12.28 10.49 -1.06
N PRO A 178 13.40 9.76 -1.13
CA PRO A 178 13.99 9.31 -2.39
C PRO A 178 13.12 8.31 -3.15
N PHE A 179 12.17 7.67 -2.46
CA PHE A 179 11.22 6.73 -3.05
C PHE A 179 10.20 7.41 -3.97
N LEU A 180 9.87 8.70 -3.76
CA LEU A 180 8.84 9.42 -4.53
C LEU A 180 9.44 10.50 -5.45
N PHE A 181 10.44 11.22 -4.93
CA PHE A 181 11.17 12.23 -5.67
C PHE A 181 12.51 11.63 -6.06
N GLU A 182 12.70 11.28 -7.33
CA GLU A 182 14.00 10.79 -7.81
C GLU A 182 14.98 11.95 -7.98
N LYS A 183 16.28 11.64 -7.95
CA LYS A 183 17.31 12.64 -8.22
C LYS A 183 17.23 13.04 -9.69
N THR A 184 16.82 14.28 -9.95
CA THR A 184 16.47 14.77 -11.28
C THR A 184 17.72 15.07 -12.11
N ALA A 185 18.30 14.00 -12.66
CA ALA A 185 19.15 14.06 -13.85
C ALA A 185 18.76 12.94 -14.83
N ASP A 186 17.45 12.66 -14.95
CA ASP A 186 16.93 11.56 -15.76
C ASP A 186 15.95 12.05 -16.84
N TYR A 187 15.59 11.19 -17.79
CA TYR A 187 14.75 11.55 -18.93
C TYR A 187 13.34 12.04 -18.56
N SER A 188 12.86 11.81 -17.35
CA SER A 188 11.53 12.23 -16.90
C SER A 188 11.36 13.75 -16.85
N GLU A 189 12.43 14.51 -16.59
CA GLU A 189 12.41 15.99 -16.61
C GLU A 189 12.25 16.57 -18.01
N LEU A 190 12.90 15.91 -18.99
CA LEU A 190 12.83 16.34 -20.38
C LEU A 190 11.37 16.34 -20.89
N LEU A 191 10.55 15.47 -20.29
CA LEU A 191 9.15 15.28 -20.61
C LEU A 191 8.19 15.92 -19.58
N LEU A 192 8.68 16.73 -18.62
CA LEU A 192 7.86 17.42 -17.61
C LEU A 192 6.75 18.27 -18.26
N PRO A 193 5.46 17.91 -18.17
CA PRO A 193 4.42 18.54 -18.99
C PRO A 193 3.84 19.83 -18.40
N PHE A 194 4.16 20.16 -17.16
CA PHE A 194 3.39 21.15 -16.41
C PHE A 194 3.63 22.61 -16.82
N SER A 195 2.54 23.36 -16.85
CA SER A 195 2.46 24.80 -17.02
C SER A 195 1.57 25.36 -15.92
N TYR A 196 1.97 26.48 -15.31
CA TYR A 196 1.08 27.19 -14.38
C TYR A 196 0.26 28.27 -15.11
N THR A 197 0.68 28.67 -16.32
CA THR A 197 -0.03 29.68 -17.13
C THR A 197 -1.17 29.10 -17.96
N ASP A 198 -1.14 27.80 -18.26
CA ASP A 198 -2.22 27.09 -18.96
C ASP A 198 -3.43 26.90 -18.04
N ARG A 199 -4.52 27.62 -18.32
CA ARG A 199 -5.78 27.55 -17.56
C ARG A 199 -6.50 26.22 -17.66
N ASP A 200 -6.25 25.47 -18.74
CA ASP A 200 -6.77 24.12 -18.95
C ASP A 200 -5.73 23.05 -18.62
N GLY A 201 -4.55 23.49 -18.16
CA GLY A 201 -3.45 22.65 -17.71
C GLY A 201 -3.72 21.99 -16.36
N VAL A 202 -3.00 20.90 -16.11
CA VAL A 202 -3.20 20.04 -14.93
C VAL A 202 -3.02 20.81 -13.61
N VAL A 203 -2.05 21.72 -13.54
CA VAL A 203 -1.76 22.51 -12.33
C VAL A 203 -2.95 23.41 -11.98
N GLN A 204 -3.46 24.17 -12.95
CA GLN A 204 -4.58 25.10 -12.71
C GLN A 204 -5.89 24.37 -12.42
N ARG A 205 -6.15 23.26 -13.13
CA ARG A 205 -7.32 22.43 -12.83
C ARG A 205 -7.23 21.76 -11.45
N LEU A 206 -6.05 21.36 -10.99
CA LEU A 206 -5.88 20.80 -9.64
C LEU A 206 -6.28 21.82 -8.56
N ILE A 207 -5.82 23.06 -8.71
CA ILE A 207 -6.08 24.14 -7.75
C ILE A 207 -7.54 24.58 -7.78
N ARG A 208 -8.16 24.63 -8.97
CA ARG A 208 -9.52 25.13 -9.16
C ARG A 208 -10.58 24.07 -8.88
N ASP A 209 -10.39 22.86 -9.37
CA ASP A 209 -11.42 21.83 -9.40
C ASP A 209 -11.44 21.01 -8.09
N ILE A 210 -10.35 21.03 -7.31
CA ILE A 210 -10.26 20.36 -6.01
C ILE A 210 -10.10 21.41 -4.92
N ALA A 211 -11.05 21.41 -3.97
CA ALA A 211 -11.03 22.35 -2.85
C ALA A 211 -9.74 22.22 -2.03
N GLU A 212 -9.15 23.34 -1.64
CA GLU A 212 -7.95 23.35 -0.78
C GLU A 212 -8.22 22.64 0.57
N GLU A 213 -9.45 22.72 1.07
CA GLU A 213 -9.91 22.09 2.31
C GLU A 213 -9.81 20.56 2.28
N ASP A 214 -9.86 19.95 1.10
CA ASP A 214 -9.71 18.50 0.96
C ASP A 214 -8.25 18.05 1.19
N PHE A 215 -7.28 18.95 0.99
CA PHE A 215 -5.87 18.72 1.32
C PHE A 215 -5.49 19.20 2.73
N ASP A 216 -6.19 20.20 3.28
CA ASP A 216 -5.87 20.84 4.56
C ASP A 216 -6.26 19.95 5.75
N VAL A 217 -5.25 19.42 6.46
CA VAL A 217 -5.47 18.53 7.61
C VAL A 217 -6.15 19.21 8.80
N THR A 218 -6.17 20.55 8.83
CA THR A 218 -6.83 21.33 9.87
C THR A 218 -8.31 21.58 9.59
N LYS A 219 -8.76 21.37 8.34
CA LYS A 219 -10.13 21.57 7.87
C LYS A 219 -10.87 20.28 7.49
N GLY A 220 -10.37 19.14 7.97
CA GLY A 220 -10.97 17.83 7.70
C GLY A 220 -10.41 17.12 6.47
N GLY A 221 -9.46 17.74 5.76
CA GLY A 221 -8.60 17.05 4.80
C GLY A 221 -7.73 16.01 5.50
N GLN A 222 -7.25 15.03 4.73
CA GLN A 222 -6.52 13.88 5.25
C GLN A 222 -5.46 13.45 4.23
N VAL A 223 -4.35 12.88 4.70
CA VAL A 223 -3.27 12.44 3.79
C VAL A 223 -3.72 11.31 2.86
N GLU A 224 -4.76 10.60 3.29
CA GLU A 224 -5.55 9.61 2.56
C GLU A 224 -6.07 10.12 1.20
N ILE A 225 -6.21 11.45 1.00
CA ILE A 225 -6.57 12.05 -0.30
C ILE A 225 -5.69 11.54 -1.45
N ILE A 226 -4.41 11.30 -1.17
CA ILE A 226 -3.42 10.86 -2.14
C ILE A 226 -3.71 9.41 -2.57
N GLY A 227 -4.17 8.60 -1.63
CA GLY A 227 -4.66 7.25 -1.89
C GLY A 227 -5.90 7.24 -2.80
N TRP A 228 -6.80 8.22 -2.64
CA TRP A 228 -7.95 8.40 -3.53
C TRP A 228 -7.53 8.80 -4.95
N PHE A 229 -6.63 9.79 -5.10
CA PHE A 229 -6.09 10.16 -6.40
C PHE A 229 -5.45 8.97 -7.11
N TYR A 230 -4.66 8.16 -6.40
CA TYR A 230 -4.04 6.95 -6.94
C TYR A 230 -5.06 5.92 -7.43
N GLN A 231 -6.11 5.69 -6.64
CA GLN A 231 -7.17 4.77 -7.01
C GLN A 231 -7.89 5.22 -8.28
N PHE A 232 -8.32 6.48 -8.32
CA PHE A 232 -9.06 7.00 -9.45
C PHE A 232 -8.20 7.17 -10.70
N TYR A 233 -6.90 7.43 -10.55
CA TYR A 233 -5.96 7.41 -11.67
C TYR A 233 -5.94 6.03 -12.35
N ASN A 234 -5.98 4.94 -11.57
CA ASN A 234 -5.90 3.57 -12.11
C ASN A 234 -7.27 2.95 -12.46
N SER A 235 -8.39 3.67 -12.33
CA SER A 235 -9.74 3.12 -12.49
C SER A 235 -9.99 2.53 -13.89
N GLU A 236 -9.56 3.21 -14.96
CA GLU A 236 -9.71 2.73 -16.34
C GLU A 236 -8.93 1.44 -16.60
N VAL A 237 -7.73 1.33 -16.02
CA VAL A 237 -6.88 0.14 -16.14
C VAL A 237 -7.54 -1.03 -15.40
N LYS A 238 -8.06 -0.77 -14.20
CA LYS A 238 -8.82 -1.74 -13.41
C LYS A 238 -10.05 -2.25 -14.18
N ASP A 239 -10.84 -1.37 -14.77
CA ASP A 239 -12.03 -1.73 -15.56
C ASP A 239 -11.67 -2.58 -16.79
N GLN A 240 -10.55 -2.26 -17.46
CA GLN A 240 -10.04 -3.07 -18.56
C GLN A 240 -9.68 -4.48 -18.10
N VAL A 241 -9.01 -4.64 -16.96
CA VAL A 241 -8.67 -5.95 -16.39
C VAL A 241 -9.93 -6.77 -16.06
N PHE A 242 -10.96 -6.15 -15.48
CA PHE A 242 -12.23 -6.83 -15.23
C PHE A 242 -12.98 -7.21 -16.52
N SER A 243 -12.88 -6.39 -17.57
CA SER A 243 -13.41 -6.71 -18.90
C SER A 243 -12.68 -7.92 -19.52
N ASP A 244 -11.35 -7.97 -19.39
CA ASP A 244 -10.52 -9.08 -19.85
C ASP A 244 -10.86 -10.40 -19.12
N LEU A 245 -11.11 -10.34 -17.80
CA LEU A 245 -11.56 -11.48 -17.01
C LEU A 245 -12.89 -12.05 -17.50
N LYS A 246 -13.86 -11.19 -17.89
CA LYS A 246 -15.13 -11.64 -18.49
C LYS A 246 -14.92 -12.38 -19.83
N LYS A 247 -13.79 -12.15 -20.49
CA LYS A 247 -13.36 -12.86 -21.72
C LYS A 247 -12.49 -14.08 -21.43
N ASN A 248 -12.40 -14.54 -20.17
CA ASN A 248 -11.54 -15.63 -19.70
C ASN A 248 -10.03 -15.41 -19.92
N ILE A 249 -9.59 -14.16 -20.04
CA ILE A 249 -8.17 -13.83 -20.07
C ILE A 249 -7.65 -13.81 -18.63
N LYS A 250 -6.63 -14.62 -18.34
CA LYS A 250 -6.04 -14.71 -17.00
C LYS A 250 -5.23 -13.47 -16.64
N ILE A 251 -5.14 -13.18 -15.35
CA ILE A 251 -4.35 -12.08 -14.82
C ILE A 251 -2.86 -12.42 -14.97
N THR A 252 -2.12 -11.54 -15.65
CA THR A 252 -0.66 -11.59 -15.77
C THR A 252 0.00 -10.83 -14.63
N LYS A 253 1.31 -11.07 -14.39
CA LYS A 253 2.10 -10.46 -13.30
C LYS A 253 1.93 -8.93 -13.21
N ASP A 254 1.99 -8.25 -14.35
CA ASP A 254 1.84 -6.79 -14.49
C ASP A 254 0.42 -6.28 -14.20
N LYS A 255 -0.60 -7.14 -14.31
CA LYS A 255 -2.02 -6.80 -14.10
C LYS A 255 -2.53 -7.16 -12.69
N ILE A 256 -1.73 -7.85 -11.87
CA ILE A 256 -2.14 -8.23 -10.50
C ILE A 256 -2.54 -7.00 -9.67
N PRO A 257 -1.74 -5.92 -9.59
CA PRO A 257 -2.08 -4.76 -8.77
C PRO A 257 -3.44 -4.14 -9.11
N ALA A 258 -3.74 -3.99 -10.40
CA ALA A 258 -5.01 -3.43 -10.86
C ALA A 258 -6.20 -4.36 -10.56
N ALA A 259 -6.01 -5.68 -10.66
CA ALA A 259 -7.07 -6.66 -10.40
C ALA A 259 -7.47 -6.75 -8.92
N THR A 260 -6.53 -6.51 -8.01
CA THR A 260 -6.71 -6.74 -6.57
C THR A 260 -6.91 -5.48 -5.76
N GLN A 261 -6.99 -4.31 -6.40
CA GLN A 261 -7.16 -3.03 -5.70
C GLN A 261 -8.58 -2.89 -5.13
N LEU A 262 -8.70 -2.97 -3.79
CA LEU A 262 -9.93 -2.77 -3.05
C LEU A 262 -9.72 -1.73 -1.94
N PHE A 263 -10.63 -0.77 -1.82
CA PHE A 263 -10.59 0.24 -0.76
C PHE A 263 -11.27 -0.28 0.51
N THR A 264 -10.66 0.00 1.66
CA THR A 264 -11.23 -0.30 2.97
C THR A 264 -11.84 0.98 3.55
N PRO A 265 -13.18 1.06 3.73
CA PRO A 265 -13.83 2.18 4.41
C PRO A 265 -13.15 2.57 5.71
N ALA A 266 -13.05 3.87 5.99
CA ALA A 266 -12.30 4.40 7.14
C ALA A 266 -12.78 3.78 8.47
N TRP A 267 -14.09 3.65 8.68
CA TRP A 267 -14.64 3.04 9.89
C TRP A 267 -14.26 1.55 10.05
N ILE A 268 -14.09 0.81 8.95
CA ILE A 268 -13.63 -0.58 8.98
C ILE A 268 -12.15 -0.64 9.35
N VAL A 269 -11.33 0.25 8.78
CA VAL A 269 -9.92 0.40 9.17
C VAL A 269 -9.82 0.70 10.67
N ARG A 270 -10.67 1.62 11.18
CA ARG A 270 -10.73 1.94 12.60
C ARG A 270 -11.09 0.73 13.44
N TYR A 271 -12.17 0.04 13.12
CA TYR A 271 -12.57 -1.20 13.80
C TYR A 271 -11.42 -2.22 13.85
N MET A 272 -10.74 -2.44 12.73
CA MET A 272 -9.64 -3.40 12.61
C MET A 272 -8.49 -3.05 13.56
N VAL A 273 -8.01 -1.80 13.54
CA VAL A 273 -6.87 -1.37 14.33
C VAL A 273 -7.23 -1.19 15.81
N GLU A 274 -8.38 -0.58 16.13
CA GLU A 274 -8.85 -0.39 17.51
C GLU A 274 -9.02 -1.75 18.20
N ASN A 275 -9.57 -2.77 17.52
CA ASN A 275 -9.82 -4.08 18.12
C ASN A 275 -8.67 -5.09 17.99
N SER A 276 -7.55 -4.71 17.37
CA SER A 276 -6.32 -5.51 17.34
C SER A 276 -5.18 -4.81 18.09
N LEU A 277 -4.61 -3.76 17.51
CA LEU A 277 -3.57 -2.94 18.12
C LEU A 277 -4.03 -2.22 19.39
N GLY A 278 -5.16 -1.51 19.32
CA GLY A 278 -5.70 -0.81 20.49
C GLY A 278 -6.01 -1.80 21.61
N ARG A 279 -6.67 -2.91 21.28
CA ARG A 279 -6.95 -4.02 22.18
C ARG A 279 -5.70 -4.59 22.84
N LEU A 280 -4.66 -4.90 22.08
CA LEU A 280 -3.39 -5.42 22.60
C LEU A 280 -2.87 -4.54 23.74
N TRP A 281 -2.92 -3.22 23.56
CA TRP A 281 -2.45 -2.25 24.54
C TRP A 281 -3.36 -2.17 25.78
N VAL A 282 -4.65 -1.89 25.59
CA VAL A 282 -5.59 -1.63 26.72
C VAL A 282 -5.84 -2.87 27.58
N GLU A 283 -5.67 -4.06 27.01
CA GLU A 283 -5.70 -5.32 27.75
C GLU A 283 -4.56 -5.43 28.78
N GLY A 284 -3.38 -4.93 28.45
CA GLY A 284 -2.23 -4.87 29.38
C GLY A 284 -2.20 -3.61 30.24
N HIS A 285 -2.81 -2.52 29.77
CA HIS A 285 -2.74 -1.18 30.37
C HIS A 285 -4.14 -0.57 30.56
N PRO A 286 -5.01 -1.21 31.37
CA PRO A 286 -6.41 -0.79 31.53
C PRO A 286 -6.56 0.62 32.10
N GLU A 287 -5.58 1.10 32.87
CA GLU A 287 -5.54 2.45 33.44
C GLU A 287 -5.41 3.57 32.39
N SER A 288 -4.96 3.24 31.18
CA SER A 288 -4.78 4.23 30.09
C SER A 288 -6.12 4.82 29.62
N ASN A 289 -7.23 4.09 29.74
CA ASN A 289 -8.58 4.48 29.33
C ASN A 289 -8.70 5.01 27.88
N LEU A 290 -7.73 4.69 27.01
CA LEU A 290 -7.66 5.19 25.62
C LEU A 290 -8.87 4.76 24.79
N GLN A 291 -9.40 3.56 25.05
CA GLN A 291 -10.55 2.99 24.36
C GLN A 291 -11.81 3.84 24.46
N THR A 292 -11.92 4.74 25.44
CA THR A 292 -13.05 5.65 25.57
C THR A 292 -13.15 6.67 24.43
N ALA A 293 -12.05 6.90 23.71
CA ALA A 293 -12.00 7.78 22.54
C ALA A 293 -12.18 7.05 21.20
N TRP A 294 -12.35 5.72 21.22
CA TRP A 294 -12.36 4.87 20.03
C TRP A 294 -13.79 4.46 19.66
N SER A 295 -14.30 5.03 18.56
CA SER A 295 -15.71 4.90 18.17
C SER A 295 -16.13 3.50 17.73
N TYR A 296 -15.18 2.65 17.33
CA TYR A 296 -15.44 1.31 16.80
C TYR A 296 -14.79 0.21 17.65
N PHE A 297 -14.28 0.55 18.84
CA PHE A 297 -13.81 -0.42 19.81
C PHE A 297 -15.00 -1.15 20.42
N VAL A 298 -14.92 -2.48 20.53
CA VAL A 298 -16.01 -3.27 21.09
C VAL A 298 -15.61 -3.93 22.40
N ASP A 299 -16.39 -3.75 23.46
CA ASP A 299 -16.12 -4.45 24.70
C ASP A 299 -16.37 -5.95 24.56
N ILE A 300 -15.39 -6.75 24.96
CA ILE A 300 -15.54 -8.20 25.04
C ILE A 300 -16.11 -8.54 26.42
N PRO A 301 -17.14 -9.39 26.51
CA PRO A 301 -17.71 -9.76 27.80
C PRO A 301 -16.70 -10.41 28.74
N ASN A 302 -16.89 -10.22 30.04
CA ASN A 302 -16.04 -10.83 31.06
C ASN A 302 -16.05 -12.35 30.91
N GLN A 303 -14.85 -12.93 30.85
CA GLN A 303 -14.66 -14.38 30.85
C GLN A 303 -14.82 -14.92 32.28
N THR A 304 -15.06 -16.22 32.43
CA THR A 304 -15.35 -16.85 33.73
C THR A 304 -14.59 -18.15 33.91
N GLY A 305 -14.26 -18.51 35.15
CA GLY A 305 -13.56 -19.77 35.47
C GLY A 305 -12.17 -19.85 34.85
N ASP A 306 -11.73 -21.05 34.50
CA ASP A 306 -10.40 -21.33 33.92
C ASP A 306 -10.05 -20.44 32.72
N THR A 307 -11.05 -20.05 31.91
CA THR A 307 -10.87 -19.14 30.77
C THR A 307 -10.43 -17.75 31.22
N ALA A 308 -10.97 -17.25 32.33
CA ALA A 308 -10.60 -15.96 32.90
C ALA A 308 -9.18 -16.00 33.45
N ASP A 309 -8.80 -17.09 34.12
CA ASP A 309 -7.46 -17.26 34.67
C ASP A 309 -6.41 -17.30 33.55
N ALA A 310 -6.65 -18.10 32.50
CA ALA A 310 -5.78 -18.16 31.32
C ALA A 310 -5.69 -16.81 30.58
N LEU A 311 -6.80 -16.05 30.50
CA LEU A 311 -6.78 -14.72 29.94
C LEU A 311 -5.93 -13.77 30.80
N ASN A 312 -6.11 -13.77 32.12
CA ASN A 312 -5.36 -12.91 33.04
C ASN A 312 -3.85 -13.13 32.98
N GLU A 313 -3.39 -14.37 32.77
CA GLU A 313 -1.97 -14.68 32.53
C GLU A 313 -1.45 -13.98 31.26
N ILE A 314 -2.24 -13.97 30.19
CA ILE A 314 -1.91 -13.24 28.96
C ILE A 314 -1.87 -11.73 29.23
N LEU A 315 -2.87 -11.18 29.92
CA LEU A 315 -2.95 -9.74 30.22
C LEU A 315 -1.73 -9.28 31.04
N ALA A 316 -1.29 -10.09 32.02
CA ALA A 316 -0.09 -9.81 32.81
C ALA A 316 1.20 -9.79 31.99
N SER A 317 1.28 -10.55 30.89
CA SER A 317 2.40 -10.44 29.95
C SER A 317 2.34 -9.15 29.13
N HIS A 318 1.13 -8.70 28.75
CA HIS A 318 0.93 -7.49 27.98
C HIS A 318 1.19 -6.21 28.80
N SER A 319 0.98 -6.23 30.12
CA SER A 319 1.27 -5.09 31.00
C SER A 319 2.76 -4.72 31.09
N CYS A 320 3.63 -5.57 30.56
CA CYS A 320 5.08 -5.31 30.49
C CYS A 320 5.53 -4.70 29.16
N LEU A 321 4.64 -4.65 28.15
CA LEU A 321 4.98 -4.15 26.81
C LEU A 321 5.32 -2.66 26.85
N GLN A 322 6.46 -2.28 26.28
CA GLN A 322 6.75 -0.88 26.00
C GLN A 322 6.22 -0.49 24.62
N PRO A 323 5.85 0.79 24.39
CA PRO A 323 5.38 1.23 23.08
C PRO A 323 6.37 0.92 21.94
N GLU A 324 7.68 0.98 22.19
CA GLU A 324 8.73 0.71 21.18
C GLU A 324 8.86 -0.77 20.80
N ASP A 325 8.32 -1.70 21.61
CA ASP A 325 8.42 -3.14 21.36
C ASP A 325 7.33 -3.69 20.43
N ILE A 326 6.24 -2.93 20.27
CA ILE A 326 5.04 -3.36 19.54
C ILE A 326 5.27 -3.28 18.03
N LYS A 327 5.25 -4.41 17.34
CA LYS A 327 5.38 -4.48 15.88
C LYS A 327 4.04 -4.75 15.21
N VAL A 328 3.66 -3.87 14.28
CA VAL A 328 2.43 -3.93 13.50
C VAL A 328 2.77 -4.04 12.02
N ILE A 329 2.21 -5.04 11.34
CA ILE A 329 2.39 -5.20 9.89
C ILE A 329 1.08 -5.19 9.12
N ASP A 330 1.10 -4.50 7.98
CA ASP A 330 0.17 -4.72 6.89
C ASP A 330 0.88 -5.41 5.70
N PRO A 331 0.71 -6.74 5.51
CA PRO A 331 1.40 -7.49 4.45
C PRO A 331 0.85 -7.24 3.04
N SER A 332 -0.19 -6.42 2.87
CA SER A 332 -0.70 -5.95 1.58
C SER A 332 -1.21 -4.52 1.73
N MET A 333 -0.28 -3.62 2.05
CA MET A 333 -0.58 -2.30 2.62
C MET A 333 -1.30 -1.33 1.70
N GLY A 334 -1.30 -1.58 0.39
CA GLY A 334 -1.79 -0.63 -0.60
C GLY A 334 -1.12 0.74 -0.42
N SER A 335 -1.92 1.80 -0.44
CA SER A 335 -1.46 3.17 -0.18
C SER A 335 -1.32 3.53 1.31
N GLY A 336 -1.36 2.54 2.21
CA GLY A 336 -1.01 2.70 3.63
C GLY A 336 -2.14 3.20 4.54
N HIS A 337 -3.40 3.16 4.12
CA HIS A 337 -4.54 3.64 4.93
C HIS A 337 -4.62 3.00 6.33
N ILE A 338 -4.42 1.68 6.42
CA ILE A 338 -4.39 0.96 7.69
C ILE A 338 -3.21 1.44 8.55
N LEU A 339 -2.03 1.61 7.94
CA LEU A 339 -0.82 2.04 8.62
C LEU A 339 -0.89 3.49 9.12
N VAL A 340 -1.54 4.39 8.38
CA VAL A 340 -1.79 5.78 8.80
C VAL A 340 -2.66 5.83 10.05
N TYR A 341 -3.69 4.97 10.13
CA TYR A 341 -4.52 4.91 11.32
C TYR A 341 -3.84 4.14 12.48
N ALA A 342 -3.06 3.09 12.18
CA ALA A 342 -2.20 2.44 13.17
C ALA A 342 -1.18 3.43 13.78
N PHE A 343 -0.63 4.34 12.97
CA PHE A 343 0.20 5.44 13.45
C PHE A 343 -0.54 6.30 14.48
N GLU A 344 -1.80 6.64 14.25
CA GLU A 344 -2.62 7.44 15.17
C GLU A 344 -2.81 6.72 16.52
N ILE A 345 -3.15 5.43 16.49
CA ILE A 345 -3.30 4.64 17.72
C ILE A 345 -1.96 4.52 18.46
N MET A 346 -0.87 4.28 17.75
CA MET A 346 0.46 4.29 18.37
C MET A 346 0.79 5.65 18.97
N MET A 347 0.49 6.77 18.29
CA MET A 347 0.70 8.11 18.86
C MET A 347 -0.03 8.28 20.19
N GLN A 348 -1.29 7.83 20.29
CA GLN A 348 -2.04 7.88 21.56
C GLN A 348 -1.40 7.03 22.65
N ILE A 349 -0.94 5.81 22.31
CA ILE A 349 -0.21 4.91 23.22
C ILE A 349 1.07 5.58 23.75
N TYR A 350 1.94 6.07 22.87
CA TYR A 350 3.18 6.75 23.26
C TYR A 350 2.92 7.98 24.14
N LEU A 351 1.91 8.80 23.78
CA LEU A 351 1.58 9.99 24.56
C LEU A 351 1.05 9.63 25.96
N SER A 352 0.27 8.55 26.08
CA SER A 352 -0.18 8.04 27.39
C SER A 352 0.97 7.58 28.28
N CYS A 353 2.09 7.15 27.68
CA CYS A 353 3.32 6.77 28.39
C CYS A 353 4.25 7.96 28.67
N GLY A 354 3.86 9.19 28.34
CA GLY A 354 4.62 10.41 28.64
C GLY A 354 5.68 10.79 27.60
N TYR A 355 5.71 10.14 26.43
CA TYR A 355 6.62 10.52 25.35
C TYR A 355 6.22 11.86 24.72
N THR A 356 7.19 12.60 24.19
CA THR A 356 6.89 13.81 23.41
C THR A 356 6.36 13.45 22.03
N LYS A 357 5.52 14.31 21.43
CA LYS A 357 5.02 14.13 20.05
C LYS A 357 6.14 13.87 19.04
N SER A 358 7.26 14.59 19.16
CA SER A 358 8.38 14.48 18.23
C SER A 358 9.18 13.18 18.42
N HIS A 359 9.36 12.70 19.65
CA HIS A 359 9.98 11.40 19.88
C HIS A 359 9.08 10.27 19.39
N ALA A 360 7.80 10.29 19.80
CA ALA A 360 6.81 9.30 19.39
C ALA A 360 6.74 9.15 17.87
N ALA A 361 6.64 10.27 17.14
CA ALA A 361 6.56 10.24 15.68
C ALA A 361 7.77 9.56 15.01
N LYS A 362 8.99 9.76 15.54
CA LYS A 362 10.19 9.10 15.03
C LYS A 362 10.22 7.61 15.41
N SER A 363 9.91 7.29 16.66
CA SER A 363 9.92 5.90 17.14
C SER A 363 8.89 5.05 16.39
N ILE A 364 7.70 5.58 16.09
CA ILE A 364 6.65 4.86 15.37
C ILE A 364 7.09 4.43 13.97
N ILE A 365 7.72 5.33 13.21
CA ILE A 365 8.24 5.00 11.87
C ILE A 365 9.32 3.91 11.97
N ARG A 366 10.22 4.03 12.95
CA ARG A 366 11.42 3.19 13.05
C ARG A 366 11.14 1.81 13.61
N HIS A 367 10.27 1.71 14.61
CA HIS A 367 10.14 0.51 15.45
C HIS A 367 8.80 -0.20 15.30
N ASN A 368 7.72 0.50 14.94
CA ASN A 368 6.38 -0.04 15.09
C ASN A 368 5.71 -0.44 13.79
N LEU A 369 5.82 0.38 12.73
CA LEU A 369 5.05 0.18 11.50
C LEU A 369 5.87 -0.55 10.43
N TYR A 370 5.31 -1.64 9.92
CA TYR A 370 5.86 -2.47 8.86
C TYR A 370 4.82 -2.67 7.77
N GLY A 371 5.26 -2.79 6.52
CA GLY A 371 4.33 -2.96 5.41
C GLY A 371 4.97 -3.48 4.15
N LEU A 372 4.19 -4.25 3.39
CA LEU A 372 4.60 -4.85 2.14
C LEU A 372 3.49 -4.65 1.10
N ASP A 373 3.87 -4.32 -0.13
CA ASP A 373 2.96 -4.35 -1.26
C ASP A 373 3.71 -4.79 -2.53
N ILE A 374 3.02 -5.47 -3.45
CA ILE A 374 3.61 -5.86 -4.74
C ILE A 374 3.71 -4.67 -5.71
N ASP A 375 2.85 -3.66 -5.55
CA ASP A 375 2.87 -2.46 -6.38
C ASP A 375 3.82 -1.42 -5.79
N GLN A 376 4.92 -1.16 -6.50
CA GLN A 376 5.89 -0.13 -6.14
C GLN A 376 5.24 1.23 -5.93
N ARG A 377 4.23 1.57 -6.72
CA ARG A 377 3.54 2.85 -6.66
C ARG A 377 2.71 2.96 -5.38
N ALA A 378 2.02 1.89 -5.01
CA ALA A 378 1.29 1.83 -3.75
C ALA A 378 2.25 1.98 -2.55
N ALA A 379 3.39 1.29 -2.58
CA ALA A 379 4.41 1.40 -1.54
C ALA A 379 5.02 2.81 -1.42
N GLN A 380 5.25 3.52 -2.54
CA GLN A 380 5.68 4.92 -2.52
C GLN A 380 4.66 5.82 -1.82
N LEU A 381 3.37 5.61 -2.10
CA LEU A 381 2.30 6.40 -1.49
C LEU A 381 2.10 6.08 -0.01
N ALA A 382 2.22 4.80 0.39
CA ALA A 382 2.19 4.40 1.79
C ALA A 382 3.34 5.06 2.59
N ASN A 383 4.55 5.05 2.02
CA ASN A 383 5.71 5.76 2.58
C ASN A 383 5.43 7.25 2.75
N PHE A 384 4.94 7.90 1.70
CA PHE A 384 4.59 9.32 1.75
C PHE A 384 3.53 9.59 2.82
N ALA A 385 2.46 8.79 2.87
CA ALA A 385 1.34 9.00 3.78
C ALA A 385 1.77 8.90 5.25
N VAL A 386 2.56 7.87 5.59
CA VAL A 386 3.08 7.69 6.96
C VAL A 386 4.06 8.81 7.33
N ILE A 387 4.95 9.22 6.42
CA ILE A 387 5.89 10.32 6.69
C ILE A 387 5.16 11.66 6.88
N MET A 388 4.15 11.95 6.06
CA MET A 388 3.33 13.15 6.21
C MET A 388 2.49 13.12 7.50
N LYS A 389 1.99 11.94 7.89
CA LYS A 389 1.33 11.76 9.19
C LYS A 389 2.30 12.06 10.33
N ALA A 390 3.53 11.58 10.26
CA ALA A 390 4.55 11.90 11.25
C ALA A 390 4.99 13.37 11.23
N ARG A 391 5.03 14.00 10.04
CA ARG A 391 5.35 15.43 9.86
C ARG A 391 4.33 16.35 10.53
N SER A 392 3.08 15.92 10.71
CA SER A 392 2.07 16.68 11.45
C SER A 392 2.38 16.77 12.96
N TYR A 393 3.09 15.77 13.51
CA TYR A 393 3.52 15.73 14.92
C TYR A 393 4.96 16.23 15.12
N HIS A 394 5.80 16.17 14.07
CA HIS A 394 7.19 16.59 14.14
C HIS A 394 7.60 17.47 12.94
N ARG A 395 7.70 18.77 13.17
CA ARG A 395 8.01 19.77 12.14
C ARG A 395 9.32 19.55 11.38
N ARG A 396 10.34 19.00 12.04
CA ARG A 396 11.69 18.81 11.50
C ARG A 396 11.97 17.38 11.07
N ILE A 397 10.93 16.57 10.84
CA ILE A 397 11.11 15.16 10.51
C ILE A 397 11.76 14.96 9.14
N LEU A 398 11.64 15.95 8.24
CA LEU A 398 12.21 15.93 6.89
C LEU A 398 13.64 16.51 6.84
N ASP A 399 14.22 16.93 7.97
CA ASP A 399 15.58 17.48 8.02
C ASP A 399 16.66 16.39 7.83
N ALA A 400 16.29 15.12 7.92
CA ALA A 400 17.17 13.97 7.72
C ALA A 400 16.43 12.85 6.96
N PRO A 401 17.15 11.97 6.25
CA PRO A 401 16.55 10.80 5.63
C PRO A 401 15.80 9.95 6.67
N LEU A 402 14.58 9.55 6.33
CA LEU A 402 13.75 8.67 7.14
C LEU A 402 13.77 7.28 6.54
N GLU A 403 14.26 6.31 7.33
CA GLU A 403 14.12 4.91 6.98
C GLU A 403 12.80 4.39 7.56
N THR A 404 11.88 4.01 6.68
CA THR A 404 10.65 3.30 7.05
C THR A 404 10.87 1.80 6.91
N ASN A 405 9.96 1.00 7.47
CA ASN A 405 9.90 -0.44 7.23
C ASN A 405 8.83 -0.81 6.19
N LEU A 406 8.61 0.04 5.19
CA LEU A 406 7.58 -0.12 4.16
C LEU A 406 8.22 -0.37 2.79
N PHE A 407 8.04 -1.58 2.26
CA PHE A 407 8.73 -2.01 1.03
C PHE A 407 7.77 -2.45 -0.07
N ALA A 408 8.13 -2.08 -1.30
CA ALA A 408 7.65 -2.77 -2.48
C ALA A 408 8.33 -4.13 -2.57
N ILE A 409 7.57 -5.19 -2.86
CA ILE A 409 8.11 -6.54 -3.00
C ILE A 409 8.83 -6.63 -4.35
N THR A 410 10.10 -7.01 -4.32
CA THR A 410 10.98 -7.13 -5.50
C THR A 410 11.59 -8.52 -5.62
N ASP A 411 11.81 -8.96 -6.86
CA ASP A 411 12.49 -10.22 -7.17
C ASP A 411 13.99 -10.11 -6.84
N SER A 412 14.64 -11.22 -6.51
CA SER A 412 16.07 -11.30 -6.18
C SER A 412 17.04 -11.18 -7.35
N ARG A 413 16.66 -10.56 -8.47
CA ARG A 413 17.45 -10.55 -9.73
C ARG A 413 18.84 -9.93 -9.57
N SER A 414 18.98 -8.99 -8.64
CA SER A 414 20.24 -8.27 -8.37
C SER A 414 21.23 -9.10 -7.55
N LEU A 415 20.78 -10.19 -6.92
CA LEU A 415 21.63 -11.17 -6.22
C LEU A 415 22.20 -12.20 -7.20
N THR A 416 23.05 -11.75 -8.12
CA THR A 416 23.80 -12.66 -9.02
C THR A 416 24.92 -13.38 -8.26
N GLU A 417 25.43 -14.48 -8.81
CA GLU A 417 26.56 -15.22 -8.24
C GLU A 417 27.78 -14.32 -7.96
N ASP A 418 28.12 -13.45 -8.91
CA ASP A 418 29.24 -12.49 -8.76
C ASP A 418 29.00 -11.53 -7.60
N MET A 419 27.77 -11.05 -7.45
CA MET A 419 27.39 -10.12 -6.40
C MET A 419 27.41 -10.79 -5.01
N ILE A 420 26.90 -12.03 -4.93
CA ILE A 420 26.94 -12.84 -3.71
C ILE A 420 28.39 -13.05 -3.28
N ASN A 421 29.26 -13.49 -4.19
CA ASN A 421 30.68 -13.71 -3.93
C ASN A 421 31.38 -12.42 -3.49
N PHE A 422 31.05 -11.29 -4.11
CA PHE A 422 31.60 -9.98 -3.77
C PHE A 422 31.22 -9.53 -2.35
N ILE A 423 29.95 -9.72 -1.96
CA ILE A 423 29.46 -9.34 -0.62
C ILE A 423 30.08 -10.26 0.44
N ALA A 424 30.02 -11.57 0.20
CA ALA A 424 30.50 -12.60 1.12
C ALA A 424 32.02 -12.57 1.33
N ARG A 425 32.82 -12.27 0.30
CA ARG A 425 34.30 -12.31 0.35
C ARG A 425 34.86 -13.60 0.98
N GLY A 426 34.23 -14.74 0.69
CA GLY A 426 34.60 -16.05 1.24
C GLY A 426 34.00 -16.38 2.61
N ASP A 427 33.17 -15.49 3.18
CA ASP A 427 32.34 -15.81 4.34
C ASP A 427 31.20 -16.75 3.93
N VAL A 428 31.33 -18.01 4.36
CA VAL A 428 30.40 -19.10 4.02
C VAL A 428 29.00 -18.85 4.60
N ALA A 429 28.87 -18.18 5.76
CA ALA A 429 27.59 -17.94 6.39
C ALA A 429 26.82 -16.81 5.68
N VAL A 430 27.51 -15.73 5.32
CA VAL A 430 26.95 -14.64 4.51
C VAL A 430 26.54 -15.15 3.14
N GLU A 431 27.39 -15.96 2.49
CA GLU A 431 27.10 -16.57 1.19
C GLU A 431 25.84 -17.44 1.26
N ALA A 432 25.76 -18.35 2.24
CA ALA A 432 24.60 -19.22 2.42
C ALA A 432 23.30 -18.43 2.65
N SER A 433 23.37 -17.37 3.45
CA SER A 433 22.23 -16.48 3.75
C SER A 433 21.73 -15.78 2.48
N LEU A 434 22.63 -15.19 1.69
CA LEU A 434 22.29 -14.53 0.42
C LEU A 434 21.71 -15.52 -0.59
N ARG A 435 22.25 -16.74 -0.68
CA ARG A 435 21.71 -17.79 -1.57
C ARG A 435 20.31 -18.23 -1.14
N SER A 436 20.05 -18.33 0.16
CA SER A 436 18.71 -18.65 0.68
C SER A 436 17.70 -17.56 0.31
N ILE A 437 18.05 -16.29 0.55
CA ILE A 437 17.19 -15.14 0.18
C ILE A 437 16.97 -15.10 -1.33
N ALA A 438 18.02 -15.29 -2.13
CA ALA A 438 17.94 -15.27 -3.59
C ALA A 438 16.98 -16.35 -4.11
N LYS A 439 17.00 -17.54 -3.51
CA LYS A 439 16.10 -18.63 -3.86
C LYS A 439 14.65 -18.29 -3.50
N ASP A 440 14.39 -17.89 -2.26
CA ASP A 440 13.04 -17.63 -1.75
C ASP A 440 12.36 -16.47 -2.50
N LEU A 441 13.12 -15.43 -2.85
CA LEU A 441 12.60 -14.22 -3.51
C LEU A 441 12.75 -14.21 -5.03
N SER A 442 13.02 -15.35 -5.66
CA SER A 442 13.20 -15.45 -7.12
C SER A 442 11.97 -15.02 -7.94
N GLU A 443 10.76 -15.25 -7.40
CA GLU A 443 9.46 -14.90 -8.02
C GLU A 443 8.60 -14.04 -7.08
N ALA A 444 9.26 -13.20 -6.27
CA ALA A 444 8.60 -12.45 -5.20
C ALA A 444 7.49 -11.52 -5.68
N GLN A 445 7.65 -10.90 -6.85
CA GLN A 445 6.62 -10.02 -7.41
C GLN A 445 5.38 -10.77 -7.94
N GLU A 446 5.46 -12.09 -8.16
CA GLU A 446 4.31 -12.92 -8.57
C GLU A 446 3.53 -13.41 -7.35
N PHE A 447 4.23 -13.82 -6.29
CA PHE A 447 3.62 -14.40 -5.10
C PHE A 447 3.28 -13.34 -4.04
N GLY A 448 4.09 -12.30 -3.92
CA GLY A 448 3.95 -11.26 -2.92
C GLY A 448 4.31 -11.76 -1.51
N SER A 449 3.62 -11.22 -0.51
CA SER A 449 3.93 -11.43 0.91
C SER A 449 3.59 -12.83 1.43
N ILE A 450 2.98 -13.69 0.61
CA ILE A 450 2.67 -15.08 0.97
C ILE A 450 3.89 -16.01 0.93
N ILE A 451 5.07 -15.52 0.55
CA ILE A 451 6.30 -16.32 0.59
C ILE A 451 6.74 -16.54 2.04
N ASP A 452 7.08 -17.78 2.36
CA ASP A 452 7.73 -18.16 3.63
C ASP A 452 9.25 -18.07 3.46
N VAL A 453 9.80 -16.88 3.70
CA VAL A 453 11.25 -16.63 3.67
C VAL A 453 11.92 -17.35 4.83
N GLN A 454 12.98 -18.11 4.55
CA GLN A 454 13.71 -18.85 5.57
C GLN A 454 14.47 -17.89 6.49
N PRO A 455 14.51 -18.19 7.81
CA PRO A 455 15.29 -17.41 8.75
C PRO A 455 16.78 -17.54 8.44
N VAL A 456 17.46 -16.40 8.34
CA VAL A 456 18.92 -16.28 8.22
C VAL A 456 19.42 -15.29 9.26
N ASP A 457 20.75 -15.14 9.40
CA ASP A 457 21.31 -14.09 10.24
C ASP A 457 21.20 -12.72 9.55
N PHE A 458 20.02 -12.11 9.66
CA PHE A 458 19.78 -10.79 9.09
C PHE A 458 20.62 -9.70 9.75
N CYS A 459 21.02 -9.86 11.01
CA CYS A 459 21.77 -8.82 11.72
C CYS A 459 23.17 -8.68 11.12
N ASP A 460 23.91 -9.80 11.05
CA ASP A 460 25.26 -9.82 10.48
C ASP A 460 25.24 -9.46 8.99
N LEU A 461 24.22 -9.93 8.26
CA LEU A 461 24.07 -9.62 6.84
C LEU A 461 23.82 -8.11 6.59
N LEU A 462 22.94 -7.48 7.37
CA LEU A 462 22.65 -6.05 7.22
C LEU A 462 23.85 -5.19 7.60
N ILE A 463 24.55 -5.51 8.70
CA ILE A 463 25.79 -4.82 9.09
C ILE A 463 26.80 -4.88 7.93
N ARG A 464 26.99 -6.08 7.36
CA ARG A 464 27.91 -6.30 6.25
C ARG A 464 27.55 -5.48 5.02
N LEU A 465 26.26 -5.42 4.66
CA LEU A 465 25.78 -4.66 3.51
C LEU A 465 25.96 -3.16 3.73
N GLU A 466 25.64 -2.65 4.93
CA GLU A 466 25.78 -1.23 5.28
C GLU A 466 27.25 -0.78 5.25
N GLU A 467 28.19 -1.60 5.75
CA GLU A 467 29.62 -1.35 5.65
C GLU A 467 30.09 -1.21 4.19
N ILE A 468 29.63 -2.10 3.30
CA ILE A 468 29.99 -2.04 1.88
C ILE A 468 29.35 -0.82 1.21
N SER A 469 28.07 -0.55 1.51
CA SER A 469 27.32 0.57 0.96
C SER A 469 27.91 1.92 1.35
N ALA A 470 28.55 2.04 2.52
CA ALA A 470 29.24 3.25 2.98
C ALA A 470 30.58 3.52 2.26
N GLY A 471 31.11 2.54 1.51
CA GLY A 471 32.35 2.67 0.75
C GLY A 471 32.27 3.60 -0.48
N PRO A 472 33.41 3.83 -1.17
CA PRO A 472 33.46 4.70 -2.35
C PRO A 472 32.52 4.24 -3.46
N HIS A 473 31.86 5.20 -4.13
CA HIS A 473 30.85 4.99 -5.18
C HIS A 473 31.39 4.27 -6.43
N HIS A 474 31.52 2.93 -6.37
CA HIS A 474 31.65 2.09 -7.57
C HIS A 474 30.29 1.44 -7.90
N SER A 475 30.20 0.81 -9.07
CA SER A 475 28.97 0.22 -9.60
C SER A 475 28.32 -0.80 -8.66
N TYR A 476 29.10 -1.68 -8.03
CA TYR A 476 28.56 -2.67 -7.08
C TYR A 476 28.01 -2.04 -5.80
N GLN A 477 28.67 -1.04 -5.22
CA GLN A 477 28.19 -0.36 -4.01
C GLN A 477 26.84 0.34 -4.26
N GLN A 478 26.62 0.87 -5.47
CA GLN A 478 25.34 1.46 -5.85
C GLN A 478 24.23 0.39 -5.95
N VAL A 479 24.49 -0.74 -6.59
CA VAL A 479 23.54 -1.87 -6.64
C VAL A 479 23.25 -2.40 -5.24
N ILE A 480 24.28 -2.52 -4.39
CA ILE A 480 24.09 -2.98 -3.01
C ILE A 480 23.21 -2.00 -2.22
N ARG A 481 23.50 -0.70 -2.30
CA ARG A 481 22.74 0.33 -1.59
C ARG A 481 21.29 0.44 -2.07
N ASN A 482 21.07 0.42 -3.38
CA ASN A 482 19.78 0.78 -3.97
C ASN A 482 18.87 -0.44 -4.23
N GLU A 483 19.44 -1.63 -4.37
CA GLU A 483 18.68 -2.84 -4.74
C GLU A 483 18.80 -3.93 -3.67
N ILE A 484 20.01 -4.28 -3.21
CA ILE A 484 20.20 -5.46 -2.35
C ILE A 484 19.90 -5.18 -0.88
N LEU A 485 20.31 -4.03 -0.34
CA LEU A 485 20.01 -3.66 1.03
C LEU A 485 18.49 -3.57 1.27
N PRO A 486 17.69 -2.91 0.39
CA PRO A 486 16.23 -2.97 0.46
C PRO A 486 15.67 -4.40 0.33
N LEU A 487 16.20 -5.22 -0.58
CA LEU A 487 15.77 -6.61 -0.76
C LEU A 487 15.99 -7.47 0.50
N VAL A 488 17.12 -7.29 1.20
CA VAL A 488 17.41 -8.01 2.44
C VAL A 488 16.53 -7.50 3.59
N ARG A 489 16.26 -6.19 3.68
CA ARG A 489 15.28 -5.63 4.64
C ARG A 489 13.86 -6.15 4.37
N GLN A 490 13.45 -6.24 3.10
CA GLN A 490 12.21 -6.91 2.70
C GLN A 490 12.18 -8.37 3.18
N ALA A 491 13.25 -9.14 2.94
CA ALA A 491 13.36 -10.52 3.39
C ALA A 491 13.24 -10.65 4.92
N GLN A 492 13.88 -9.76 5.68
CA GLN A 492 13.79 -9.72 7.15
C GLN A 492 12.35 -9.51 7.61
N ILE A 493 11.63 -8.57 6.99
CA ILE A 493 10.22 -8.27 7.31
C ILE A 493 9.32 -9.47 7.01
N MET A 494 9.60 -10.20 5.92
CA MET A 494 8.84 -11.39 5.54
C MET A 494 9.11 -12.61 6.44
N ALA A 495 10.30 -12.69 7.03
CA ALA A 495 10.74 -13.80 7.88
C ALA A 495 10.38 -13.62 9.38
N GLN A 496 10.25 -12.38 9.86
CA GLN A 496 9.95 -12.10 11.27
C GLN A 496 8.46 -12.24 11.62
N THR A 497 8.14 -12.15 12.92
CA THR A 497 6.79 -12.15 13.47
C THR A 497 6.42 -10.83 14.17
N TYR A 498 5.12 -10.58 14.30
CA TYR A 498 4.52 -9.30 14.69
C TYR A 498 3.49 -9.48 15.81
N ASP A 499 3.34 -8.47 16.67
CA ASP A 499 2.31 -8.49 17.71
C ASP A 499 0.92 -8.29 17.10
N VAL A 500 0.85 -7.53 15.99
CA VAL A 500 -0.37 -7.33 15.21
C VAL A 500 -0.10 -7.49 13.72
N VAL A 501 -0.87 -8.36 13.07
CA VAL A 501 -0.99 -8.44 11.62
C VAL A 501 -2.38 -7.92 11.26
N VAL A 502 -2.45 -6.87 10.43
CA VAL A 502 -3.72 -6.22 10.09
C VAL A 502 -3.75 -5.85 8.61
N THR A 503 -4.73 -6.34 7.85
CA THR A 503 -4.78 -6.08 6.40
C THR A 503 -6.14 -6.30 5.74
N ASN A 504 -6.32 -5.68 4.57
CA ASN A 504 -7.33 -6.07 3.58
C ASN A 504 -6.62 -6.84 2.44
N PRO A 505 -6.59 -8.18 2.47
CA PRO A 505 -5.84 -8.98 1.53
C PRO A 505 -6.48 -8.99 0.13
N PRO A 506 -5.74 -9.36 -0.93
CA PRO A 506 -6.28 -9.48 -2.27
C PRO A 506 -7.37 -10.56 -2.37
N TYR A 507 -8.47 -10.24 -3.07
CA TYR A 507 -9.59 -11.17 -3.31
C TYR A 507 -9.46 -11.78 -4.71
N MET A 508 -8.97 -13.02 -4.79
CA MET A 508 -8.72 -13.68 -6.06
C MET A 508 -8.93 -15.19 -5.93
N GLY A 509 -10.09 -15.64 -6.39
CA GLY A 509 -10.41 -17.07 -6.45
C GLY A 509 -9.44 -17.83 -7.36
N SER A 510 -9.15 -19.08 -7.00
CA SER A 510 -8.20 -19.96 -7.69
C SER A 510 -8.33 -20.06 -9.22
N ARG A 511 -9.52 -19.80 -9.79
CA ARG A 511 -9.74 -19.80 -11.25
C ARG A 511 -9.07 -18.64 -11.97
N ASN A 512 -8.86 -17.52 -11.27
CA ASN A 512 -8.30 -16.28 -11.81
C ASN A 512 -6.78 -16.20 -11.62
N MET A 513 -6.20 -17.07 -10.80
CA MET A 513 -4.75 -17.13 -10.56
C MET A 513 -3.98 -17.61 -11.80
N SER A 514 -2.75 -17.11 -11.94
CA SER A 514 -1.81 -17.62 -12.94
C SER A 514 -1.48 -19.12 -12.67
N PRO A 515 -1.02 -19.88 -13.68
CA PRO A 515 -0.61 -21.27 -13.47
C PRO A 515 0.51 -21.44 -12.42
N ARG A 516 1.43 -20.47 -12.36
CA ARG A 516 2.53 -20.47 -11.38
C ARG A 516 2.01 -20.23 -9.97
N LEU A 517 1.24 -19.16 -9.77
CA LEU A 517 0.60 -18.87 -8.48
C LEU A 517 -0.29 -20.02 -8.00
N THR A 518 -1.08 -20.61 -8.92
CA THR A 518 -1.92 -21.77 -8.63
C THR A 518 -1.11 -22.96 -8.10
N SER A 519 0.07 -23.21 -8.69
CA SER A 519 0.93 -24.32 -8.27
C SER A 519 1.54 -24.03 -6.90
N PHE A 520 2.04 -22.81 -6.71
CA PHE A 520 2.60 -22.35 -5.45
C PHE A 520 1.61 -22.47 -4.28
N VAL A 521 0.37 -21.96 -4.43
CA VAL A 521 -0.62 -22.03 -3.35
C VAL A 521 -1.10 -23.45 -3.06
N LYS A 522 -1.14 -24.33 -4.07
CA LYS A 522 -1.50 -25.74 -3.87
C LYS A 522 -0.47 -26.49 -3.05
N GLU A 523 0.81 -26.18 -3.26
CA GLU A 523 1.94 -26.80 -2.58
C GLU A 523 2.09 -26.26 -1.15
N ASN A 524 2.04 -24.94 -0.97
CA ASN A 524 2.39 -24.29 0.31
C ASN A 524 1.19 -24.03 1.22
N TYR A 525 -0.04 -24.00 0.68
CA TYR A 525 -1.27 -23.60 1.38
C TYR A 525 -2.44 -24.55 1.10
N PRO A 526 -2.30 -25.88 1.33
CA PRO A 526 -3.27 -26.86 0.87
C PRO A 526 -4.68 -26.71 1.46
N LEU A 527 -4.81 -26.12 2.66
CA LEU A 527 -6.07 -25.87 3.36
C LEU A 527 -6.78 -24.58 2.90
N THR A 528 -6.03 -23.63 2.34
CA THR A 528 -6.49 -22.26 2.04
C THR A 528 -6.32 -21.83 0.58
N LYS A 529 -5.79 -22.71 -0.29
CA LYS A 529 -5.59 -22.53 -1.74
C LYS A 529 -6.80 -22.11 -2.58
N SER A 530 -8.00 -22.08 -2.02
CA SER A 530 -9.23 -21.83 -2.77
C SER A 530 -9.35 -20.37 -3.22
N ASP A 531 -8.81 -19.43 -2.43
CA ASP A 531 -8.76 -17.99 -2.71
C ASP A 531 -7.51 -17.35 -2.06
N LEU A 532 -6.99 -16.25 -2.62
CA LEU A 532 -5.86 -15.54 -2.02
C LEU A 532 -6.19 -14.98 -0.63
N PHE A 533 -7.41 -14.47 -0.39
CA PHE A 533 -7.71 -13.92 0.94
C PHE A 533 -7.57 -14.99 2.04
N SER A 534 -7.91 -16.25 1.75
CA SER A 534 -7.76 -17.35 2.72
C SER A 534 -6.31 -17.76 2.91
N VAL A 535 -5.49 -17.69 1.85
CA VAL A 535 -4.03 -17.88 1.97
C VAL A 535 -3.44 -16.80 2.88
N PHE A 536 -3.88 -15.55 2.74
CA PHE A 536 -3.46 -14.45 3.61
C PHE A 536 -3.89 -14.64 5.06
N ILE A 537 -5.08 -15.19 5.35
CA ILE A 537 -5.47 -15.55 6.73
C ILE A 537 -4.43 -16.52 7.32
N GLU A 538 -4.08 -17.59 6.60
CA GLU A 538 -3.10 -18.58 7.08
C GLU A 538 -1.70 -17.98 7.23
N LYS A 539 -1.24 -17.17 6.26
CA LYS A 539 0.05 -16.49 6.33
C LYS A 539 0.09 -15.47 7.47
N GLY A 540 -0.93 -14.65 7.65
CA GLY A 540 -1.00 -13.68 8.74
C GLY A 540 -1.02 -14.35 10.11
N ASN A 541 -1.71 -15.48 10.23
CA ASN A 541 -1.65 -16.34 11.41
C ASN A 541 -0.22 -16.84 11.70
N LYS A 542 0.54 -17.26 10.68
CA LYS A 542 1.97 -17.63 10.83
C LYS A 542 2.83 -16.43 11.27
N MET A 543 2.59 -15.24 10.70
CA MET A 543 3.31 -14.00 11.01
C MET A 543 2.98 -13.41 12.38
N THR A 544 1.85 -13.79 12.99
CA THR A 544 1.44 -13.27 14.30
C THR A 544 2.26 -13.94 15.42
N ARG A 545 2.69 -13.19 16.43
CA ARG A 545 3.34 -13.70 17.65
C ARG A 545 2.32 -14.39 18.56
N LEU A 546 2.80 -15.25 19.46
CA LEU A 546 1.94 -15.85 20.49
C LEU A 546 1.21 -14.73 21.26
N ASN A 547 -0.08 -14.90 21.51
CA ASN A 547 -0.96 -13.92 22.16
C ASN A 547 -1.20 -12.59 21.42
N GLY A 548 -0.53 -12.36 20.29
CA GLY A 548 -0.81 -11.27 19.36
C GLY A 548 -2.08 -11.50 18.54
N PHE A 549 -2.37 -10.54 17.65
CA PHE A 549 -3.59 -10.51 16.86
C PHE A 549 -3.37 -10.55 15.36
N ASN A 550 -4.16 -11.37 14.66
CA ASN A 550 -4.38 -11.28 13.23
C ASN A 550 -5.78 -10.72 12.97
N CYS A 551 -5.87 -9.60 12.25
CA CYS A 551 -7.14 -8.96 11.92
C CYS A 551 -7.25 -8.69 10.42
N MET A 552 -8.21 -9.32 9.75
CA MET A 552 -8.39 -9.16 8.31
C MET A 552 -9.85 -8.97 7.92
N VAL A 553 -10.09 -8.05 6.98
CA VAL A 553 -11.38 -7.94 6.27
C VAL A 553 -11.35 -8.84 5.03
N THR A 554 -12.22 -9.83 4.97
CA THR A 554 -12.18 -10.90 3.95
C THR A 554 -13.58 -11.27 3.45
N MET A 555 -13.69 -12.01 2.35
CA MET A 555 -14.98 -12.48 1.87
C MET A 555 -15.66 -13.41 2.89
N GLN A 556 -16.94 -13.18 3.21
CA GLN A 556 -17.68 -13.99 4.22
C GLN A 556 -17.80 -15.48 3.84
N SER A 557 -17.51 -15.84 2.59
CA SER A 557 -17.62 -17.19 2.05
C SER A 557 -16.84 -18.22 2.89
N TRP A 558 -15.74 -17.81 3.51
CA TRP A 558 -14.95 -18.70 4.37
C TRP A 558 -15.68 -19.16 5.62
N MET A 559 -16.68 -18.42 6.07
CA MET A 559 -17.48 -18.78 7.24
C MET A 559 -18.37 -20.01 6.96
N PHE A 560 -18.67 -20.33 5.69
CA PHE A 560 -19.73 -21.28 5.35
C PHE A 560 -19.32 -22.35 4.32
N LEU A 561 -18.56 -22.00 3.27
CA LEU A 561 -18.37 -22.90 2.14
C LEU A 561 -17.48 -24.11 2.51
N LYS A 562 -17.78 -25.27 1.92
CA LYS A 562 -17.04 -26.52 2.14
C LYS A 562 -15.55 -26.43 1.78
N SER A 563 -15.21 -25.61 0.78
CA SER A 563 -13.82 -25.37 0.37
C SER A 563 -12.93 -24.78 1.47
N PHE A 564 -13.53 -24.17 2.50
CA PHE A 564 -12.83 -23.56 3.64
C PHE A 564 -13.05 -24.31 4.95
N GLU A 565 -13.64 -25.52 4.92
CA GLU A 565 -13.87 -26.31 6.14
C GLU A 565 -12.57 -26.63 6.88
N GLY A 566 -11.52 -27.03 6.16
CA GLY A 566 -10.20 -27.30 6.75
C GLY A 566 -9.62 -26.07 7.45
N MET A 567 -9.72 -24.90 6.82
CA MET A 567 -9.30 -23.62 7.42
C MET A 567 -10.11 -23.28 8.68
N ARG A 568 -11.43 -23.44 8.66
CA ARG A 568 -12.26 -23.19 9.86
C ARG A 568 -11.87 -24.10 11.02
N ARG A 569 -11.59 -25.38 10.76
CA ARG A 569 -11.11 -26.32 11.78
C ARG A 569 -9.76 -25.89 12.34
N ASP A 570 -8.81 -25.49 11.48
CA ASP A 570 -7.51 -24.97 11.91
C ASP A 570 -7.67 -23.73 12.81
N ILE A 571 -8.50 -22.77 12.39
CA ILE A 571 -8.78 -21.55 13.17
C ILE A 571 -9.30 -21.90 14.57
N LEU A 572 -10.29 -22.79 14.68
CA LEU A 572 -10.91 -23.14 15.96
C LEU A 572 -10.02 -24.00 16.88
N VAL A 573 -9.00 -24.66 16.32
CA VAL A 573 -8.05 -25.48 17.09
C VAL A 573 -6.87 -24.65 17.60
N ASN A 574 -6.46 -23.62 16.87
CA ASN A 574 -5.19 -22.92 17.11
C ASN A 574 -5.35 -21.45 17.54
N TYR A 575 -6.55 -20.86 17.40
CA TYR A 575 -6.79 -19.44 17.61
C TYR A 575 -8.10 -19.18 18.36
N THR A 576 -8.17 -18.02 19.02
CA THR A 576 -9.39 -17.52 19.66
C THR A 576 -9.99 -16.40 18.82
N ILE A 577 -11.24 -16.55 18.40
CA ILE A 577 -11.99 -15.46 17.76
C ILE A 577 -12.45 -14.51 18.86
N THR A 578 -11.80 -13.36 18.98
CA THR A 578 -12.14 -12.38 20.01
C THR A 578 -13.35 -11.55 19.61
N SER A 579 -13.38 -11.11 18.36
CA SER A 579 -14.56 -10.53 17.74
C SER A 579 -14.64 -10.84 16.24
N LEU A 580 -15.86 -10.84 15.72
CA LEU A 580 -16.15 -10.97 14.30
C LEU A 580 -17.23 -9.96 13.90
N LEU A 581 -16.88 -9.05 13.01
CA LEU A 581 -17.80 -8.11 12.37
C LEU A 581 -18.21 -8.70 11.01
N HIS A 582 -19.47 -9.10 10.90
CA HIS A 582 -20.08 -9.63 9.68
C HIS A 582 -20.72 -8.47 8.91
N LEU A 583 -20.46 -8.39 7.61
CA LEU A 583 -20.82 -7.26 6.75
C LEU A 583 -21.63 -7.77 5.56
N ASP A 584 -22.84 -7.26 5.38
CA ASP A 584 -23.65 -7.60 4.19
C ASP A 584 -23.01 -7.08 2.89
N ASN A 585 -23.57 -7.54 1.77
CA ASN A 585 -23.27 -7.01 0.46
C ASN A 585 -23.39 -5.47 0.46
N MET A 586 -22.55 -4.82 -0.33
CA MET A 586 -22.48 -3.37 -0.53
C MET A 586 -21.96 -2.55 0.65
N VAL A 587 -21.75 -3.11 1.84
CA VAL A 587 -21.15 -2.36 2.96
C VAL A 587 -19.73 -1.86 2.64
N LEU A 588 -18.95 -2.64 1.88
CA LEU A 588 -17.65 -2.21 1.31
C LEU A 588 -17.78 -1.60 -0.10
N GLY A 589 -18.98 -1.35 -0.59
CA GLY A 589 -19.23 -0.95 -1.98
C GLY A 589 -19.06 -2.08 -3.00
N ILE A 590 -19.04 -3.34 -2.56
CA ILE A 590 -18.89 -4.54 -3.41
C ILE A 590 -20.10 -5.47 -3.30
N ALA A 591 -20.44 -6.16 -4.38
CA ALA A 591 -21.69 -6.93 -4.51
C ALA A 591 -21.75 -8.25 -3.71
N PHE A 592 -20.83 -8.48 -2.77
CA PHE A 592 -20.77 -9.66 -1.92
C PHE A 592 -20.41 -9.28 -0.48
N GLY A 593 -20.87 -10.08 0.48
CA GLY A 593 -20.63 -9.82 1.90
C GLY A 593 -19.21 -10.18 2.34
N THR A 594 -18.79 -9.57 3.43
CA THR A 594 -17.45 -9.69 3.99
C THR A 594 -17.50 -9.94 5.49
N ALA A 595 -16.37 -10.28 6.08
CA ALA A 595 -16.22 -10.46 7.51
C ALA A 595 -14.86 -9.92 7.94
N VAL A 596 -14.85 -9.16 9.03
CA VAL A 596 -13.64 -8.78 9.75
C VAL A 596 -13.48 -9.68 10.95
N ALA A 597 -12.53 -10.60 10.90
CA ALA A 597 -12.23 -11.51 12.01
C ALA A 597 -11.03 -10.98 12.78
N VAL A 598 -11.17 -10.87 14.11
CA VAL A 598 -10.07 -10.59 15.03
C VAL A 598 -9.69 -11.90 15.72
N LEU A 599 -8.53 -12.43 15.34
CA LEU A 599 -8.02 -13.72 15.81
C LEU A 599 -6.84 -13.49 16.75
N ARG A 600 -6.92 -13.99 17.98
CA ARG A 600 -5.75 -14.08 18.87
C ARG A 600 -5.00 -15.38 18.60
N LYS A 601 -3.67 -15.32 18.48
CA LYS A 601 -2.82 -16.51 18.38
C LYS A 601 -2.58 -17.16 19.74
N SER A 602 -3.66 -17.67 20.31
CA SER A 602 -3.70 -18.58 21.45
C SER A 602 -5.12 -19.12 21.59
N VAL A 603 -5.26 -20.27 22.27
CA VAL A 603 -6.56 -20.95 22.44
C VAL A 603 -7.03 -20.77 23.86
N LEU A 604 -8.09 -19.97 24.03
CA LEU A 604 -8.77 -19.80 25.30
C LEU A 604 -10.05 -20.63 25.25
N LYS A 605 -10.01 -21.82 25.85
CA LYS A 605 -11.17 -22.73 25.88
C LYS A 605 -12.36 -22.06 26.51
N GLY A 606 -13.55 -22.24 25.94
CA GLY A 606 -14.78 -21.61 26.42
C GLY A 606 -14.87 -20.08 26.23
N PHE A 607 -13.87 -19.44 25.62
CA PHE A 607 -13.85 -17.99 25.44
C PHE A 607 -15.06 -17.49 24.66
N LYS A 608 -15.81 -16.56 25.26
CA LYS A 608 -16.97 -15.94 24.64
C LYS A 608 -16.56 -14.72 23.83
N GLY A 609 -16.44 -14.89 22.53
CA GLY A 609 -16.18 -13.81 21.58
C GLY A 609 -17.46 -13.05 21.19
N LEU A 610 -17.29 -11.83 20.69
CA LEU A 610 -18.37 -10.97 20.22
C LEU A 610 -18.55 -11.06 18.71
N TYR A 611 -19.74 -11.43 18.26
CA TYR A 611 -20.10 -11.52 16.85
C TYR A 611 -21.23 -10.52 16.59
N HIS A 612 -21.08 -9.64 15.62
CA HIS A 612 -22.09 -8.63 15.29
C HIS A 612 -22.20 -8.41 13.78
N HIS A 613 -23.36 -7.92 13.35
CA HIS A 613 -23.71 -7.80 11.95
C HIS A 613 -24.03 -6.34 11.60
N VAL A 614 -23.44 -5.85 10.52
CA VAL A 614 -23.76 -4.55 9.92
C VAL A 614 -24.30 -4.78 8.52
N LYS A 615 -25.45 -4.19 8.25
CA LYS A 615 -26.13 -4.23 6.95
C LYS A 615 -25.83 -2.96 6.16
N TRP A 616 -26.11 -3.01 4.86
CA TRP A 616 -26.02 -1.82 4.00
C TRP A 616 -26.93 -0.68 4.47
N GLU A 617 -28.14 -1.01 4.95
CA GLU A 617 -29.11 -0.03 5.45
C GLU A 617 -28.66 0.75 6.70
N ASP A 618 -27.65 0.25 7.41
CA ASP A 618 -27.09 0.91 8.59
C ASP A 618 -26.06 2.00 8.22
N ILE A 619 -25.62 2.03 6.96
CA ILE A 619 -24.57 2.93 6.49
C ILE A 619 -25.19 4.24 5.98
N VAL A 620 -24.81 5.35 6.61
CA VAL A 620 -25.20 6.71 6.23
C VAL A 620 -23.92 7.53 6.05
N GLU A 621 -23.79 8.24 4.93
CA GLU A 621 -22.58 9.01 4.58
C GLU A 621 -21.27 8.20 4.59
N GLY A 622 -21.37 6.87 4.42
CA GLY A 622 -20.23 5.97 4.34
C GLY A 622 -19.81 5.32 5.66
N GLU A 623 -20.52 5.59 6.76
CA GLU A 623 -20.24 5.04 8.10
C GLU A 623 -21.54 4.52 8.76
N PRO A 624 -21.46 3.58 9.73
CA PRO A 624 -22.64 3.14 10.45
C PRO A 624 -23.16 4.24 11.40
N VAL A 625 -24.48 4.44 11.46
CA VAL A 625 -25.13 5.46 12.31
C VAL A 625 -24.87 5.25 13.81
N ALA A 626 -24.78 3.98 14.21
CA ALA A 626 -24.44 3.57 15.57
C ALA A 626 -23.55 2.34 15.51
N PHE A 627 -22.69 2.18 16.52
CA PHE A 627 -21.79 1.04 16.60
C PHE A 627 -21.57 0.59 18.04
N PRO A 628 -21.71 -0.73 18.35
CA PRO A 628 -22.26 -1.79 17.51
C PRO A 628 -23.73 -1.55 17.11
N VAL A 629 -24.18 -2.15 16.01
CA VAL A 629 -25.60 -2.05 15.58
C VAL A 629 -26.45 -3.03 16.40
N VAL A 630 -27.14 -2.51 17.41
CA VAL A 630 -27.87 -3.29 18.43
C VAL A 630 -29.05 -4.10 17.86
N ASP A 631 -29.76 -3.55 16.87
CA ASP A 631 -30.97 -4.18 16.31
C ASP A 631 -30.68 -5.31 15.30
N ASN A 632 -29.40 -5.52 14.98
CA ASN A 632 -28.97 -6.57 14.05
C ASN A 632 -28.60 -7.87 14.78
N ARG A 633 -28.24 -8.89 14.00
CA ARG A 633 -27.77 -10.17 14.55
C ARG A 633 -26.51 -9.95 15.38
N GLN A 634 -26.59 -10.22 16.67
CA GLN A 634 -25.47 -10.16 17.61
C GLN A 634 -25.45 -11.41 18.49
N ALA A 635 -24.26 -11.90 18.80
CA ALA A 635 -24.07 -13.01 19.72
C ALA A 635 -22.79 -12.84 20.54
N CYS A 636 -22.85 -13.25 21.81
CA CYS A 636 -21.68 -13.47 22.66
C CYS A 636 -21.64 -14.95 23.02
N ILE A 637 -20.83 -15.74 22.29
CA ILE A 637 -20.79 -17.20 22.42
C ILE A 637 -19.36 -17.73 22.25
N SER A 638 -19.12 -18.91 22.81
CA SER A 638 -17.88 -19.64 22.54
C SER A 638 -17.85 -20.19 21.12
N SER A 639 -16.70 -20.03 20.44
CA SER A 639 -16.46 -20.54 19.10
C SER A 639 -16.47 -22.08 19.04
N GLU A 640 -16.28 -22.76 20.18
CA GLU A 640 -16.40 -24.22 20.30
C GLU A 640 -17.79 -24.71 19.89
N ARG A 641 -18.83 -23.89 20.05
CA ARG A 641 -20.19 -24.27 19.59
C ARG A 641 -20.25 -24.58 18.11
N PHE A 642 -19.43 -23.92 17.27
CA PHE A 642 -19.42 -24.14 15.83
C PHE A 642 -18.95 -25.56 15.46
N THR A 643 -18.15 -26.20 16.31
CA THR A 643 -17.67 -27.58 16.09
C THR A 643 -18.78 -28.62 16.13
N LYS A 644 -19.92 -28.29 16.76
CA LYS A 644 -21.10 -29.16 16.86
C LYS A 644 -21.86 -29.30 15.53
N ILE A 645 -21.66 -28.37 14.59
CA ILE A 645 -22.36 -28.38 13.31
C ILE A 645 -21.47 -29.07 12.25
N PRO A 646 -21.98 -30.06 11.50
CA PRO A 646 -21.24 -30.65 10.39
C PRO A 646 -20.74 -29.60 9.39
N GLY A 647 -19.48 -29.70 8.98
CA GLY A 647 -18.82 -28.68 8.13
C GLY A 647 -18.32 -27.43 8.88
N VAL A 648 -18.57 -27.35 10.18
CA VAL A 648 -18.06 -26.33 11.12
C VAL A 648 -18.27 -24.88 10.64
N PRO A 649 -19.47 -24.48 10.19
CA PRO A 649 -19.72 -23.10 9.80
C PRO A 649 -19.68 -22.14 11.00
N ILE A 650 -19.20 -20.92 10.79
CA ILE A 650 -19.22 -19.84 11.80
C ILE A 650 -20.63 -19.20 11.83
N ALA A 651 -21.60 -19.97 12.30
CA ALA A 651 -23.03 -19.63 12.28
C ALA A 651 -23.47 -19.04 13.63
N TYR A 652 -22.92 -17.89 14.01
CA TYR A 652 -23.14 -17.29 15.34
C TYR A 652 -24.58 -16.88 15.65
N TRP A 653 -25.42 -16.72 14.63
CA TRP A 653 -26.82 -16.28 14.77
C TRP A 653 -27.79 -17.42 15.09
N ILE A 654 -27.34 -18.68 15.12
CA ILE A 654 -28.25 -19.80 15.38
C ILE A 654 -28.56 -19.94 16.87
N SER A 655 -29.76 -20.42 17.17
CA SER A 655 -30.22 -20.59 18.55
C SER A 655 -29.48 -21.74 19.26
N ALA A 656 -29.41 -21.67 20.60
CA ALA A 656 -28.86 -22.74 21.43
C ALA A 656 -29.52 -24.11 21.13
N ARG A 657 -30.84 -24.11 20.95
CA ARG A 657 -31.61 -25.31 20.57
C ARG A 657 -31.15 -25.92 19.25
N LEU A 658 -30.77 -25.10 18.26
CA LEU A 658 -30.29 -25.65 16.99
C LEU A 658 -28.92 -26.30 17.14
N PHE A 659 -28.04 -25.77 17.98
CA PHE A 659 -26.78 -26.44 18.32
C PHE A 659 -27.02 -27.80 18.99
N GLU A 660 -27.96 -27.88 19.94
CA GLU A 660 -28.34 -29.15 20.61
C GLU A 660 -28.89 -30.17 19.61
N VAL A 661 -29.72 -29.74 18.65
CA VAL A 661 -30.25 -30.63 17.60
C VAL A 661 -29.14 -31.21 16.73
N PHE A 662 -28.08 -30.45 16.42
CA PHE A 662 -26.94 -30.99 15.67
C PHE A 662 -26.04 -31.91 16.50
N ASP A 663 -25.95 -31.67 17.80
CA ASP A 663 -25.08 -32.40 18.73
C ASP A 663 -25.69 -33.75 19.16
N GLU A 664 -26.99 -33.74 19.47
CA GLU A 664 -27.72 -34.88 20.05
C GLU A 664 -28.72 -35.52 19.08
N GLY A 665 -29.12 -34.80 18.04
CA GLY A 665 -30.14 -35.24 17.09
C GLY A 665 -29.61 -36.27 16.08
N ARG A 666 -30.46 -37.23 15.72
CA ARG A 666 -30.16 -38.21 14.66
C ARG A 666 -30.36 -37.58 13.29
N SER A 667 -29.41 -37.77 12.38
CA SER A 667 -29.56 -37.24 11.02
C SER A 667 -30.70 -37.95 10.28
N LEU A 668 -31.42 -37.25 9.40
CA LEU A 668 -32.50 -37.86 8.62
C LEU A 668 -32.01 -39.03 7.76
N GLY A 669 -30.75 -38.97 7.30
CA GLY A 669 -30.09 -40.03 6.54
C GLY A 669 -29.83 -41.31 7.35
N GLU A 670 -29.74 -41.22 8.68
CA GLU A 670 -29.67 -42.41 9.55
C GLU A 670 -31.02 -43.08 9.75
N LEU A 671 -32.11 -42.32 9.63
CA LEU A 671 -33.47 -42.83 9.87
C LEU A 671 -34.12 -43.34 8.59
N LEU A 672 -33.85 -42.69 7.46
CA LEU A 672 -34.50 -42.95 6.17
C LEU A 672 -33.49 -42.79 5.02
N PRO A 673 -33.63 -43.56 3.93
CA PRO A 673 -32.87 -43.31 2.70
C PRO A 673 -33.24 -41.95 2.12
N VAL A 674 -32.35 -40.96 2.26
CA VAL A 674 -32.50 -39.65 1.63
C VAL A 674 -32.05 -39.75 0.17
N ARG A 675 -32.91 -39.37 -0.77
CA ARG A 675 -32.59 -39.33 -2.21
C ARG A 675 -32.69 -37.91 -2.73
N THR A 676 -31.75 -37.53 -3.59
CA THR A 676 -31.85 -36.30 -4.37
C THR A 676 -32.89 -36.50 -5.47
N GLY A 677 -33.71 -35.48 -5.74
CA GLY A 677 -34.63 -35.48 -6.89
C GLY A 677 -33.89 -35.54 -8.23
N LEU A 678 -34.65 -35.62 -9.34
CA LEU A 678 -34.08 -35.60 -10.69
C LEU A 678 -33.25 -34.33 -10.89
N GLN A 679 -31.93 -34.48 -11.09
CA GLN A 679 -31.07 -33.40 -11.54
C GLN A 679 -30.94 -33.51 -13.05
N THR A 680 -31.55 -32.58 -13.78
CA THR A 680 -31.56 -32.54 -15.25
C THR A 680 -30.16 -32.33 -15.84
N GLY A 681 -29.24 -31.70 -15.09
CA GLY A 681 -27.88 -31.38 -15.52
C GLY A 681 -27.79 -30.25 -16.56
N ASP A 682 -28.90 -29.94 -17.24
CA ASP A 682 -29.06 -28.85 -18.21
C ASP A 682 -30.55 -28.51 -18.34
N ASN A 683 -31.03 -27.61 -17.48
CA ASN A 683 -32.45 -27.25 -17.45
C ASN A 683 -32.95 -26.72 -18.81
N ASN A 684 -32.13 -25.97 -19.54
CA ASN A 684 -32.56 -25.39 -20.82
C ASN A 684 -32.73 -26.45 -21.92
N ARG A 685 -32.03 -27.57 -21.80
CA ARG A 685 -32.11 -28.69 -22.75
C ARG A 685 -33.20 -29.70 -22.39
N PHE A 686 -33.49 -29.87 -21.10
CA PHE A 686 -34.28 -31.00 -20.60
C PHE A 686 -35.59 -30.61 -19.88
N LEU A 687 -35.90 -29.32 -19.75
CA LEU A 687 -37.19 -28.75 -19.29
C LEU A 687 -37.69 -27.75 -20.34
#